data_AF-A0A1S2CR23-F1
#
_entry.id   AF-A0A1S2CR23-F1
#
_cell.length_a   1.000
_cell.length_b   1.000
_cell.length_c   1.000
_cell.angle_alpha   90.00
_cell.angle_beta   90.00
_cell.angle_gamma   90.00
#
_symmetry.space_group_name_H-M   'P 1'
#
loop_
_entity.id
_entity.type
_entity.pdbx_description
1 polymer ?
#
loop_
_entity_poly.entity_id
_entity_poly.type
_entity_poly.pdbx_seq_one_letter_code
_entity_poly.pdbx_strand_id
1 'polypeptide(L)'
;MKKKLIYAAVVSALLAGCGGDENKGDTTSSLDYALSGASGLRPSVLAPRASDGTLKFATETQDLSNPVSALSTLDGWSTTQPIQLVPATVTGVSVPAPAASEYASAVAPLYLLELVLDPVTQRPVGVKNNKPLTYGTDFVVSDGGGKLNLVPLKPLNPSSYYMIVATDSLKDSLGTPLKAGGDYSSFKSTAGSSAQDQAINGLITLQEGLFKEATGITSDRVIFSDWFATQSGPDVLLAVKSAAAAVLKSLSLDAASLWKQDAKGNTSLPATYTISGLNGGVDFLTQLAGEPFLPSDQKSLLATTIANSTQLTAVANQTKVYTGTVKLPYFLSTPAIAGSWDKAKTQSWHGAIPSLYAIANALKAGDTEVIGGLVGAGVDPALLGEMMADPSRQSALLTEASKLIGVTITSGGKPLDAERNIGRFNPLPTLTEVQSVPLRIFAATPLNTITDVIIYQHGVTSIKENAYALALGQIGAGLSASKSVAVVVIDHPLHGERGYALSGSKDTVTTSENPTPYLNLGYLTVARDNLKQSVADLLGLRLAVGLANARGLGGQLGGAGLKVHFLGHSLGAIAGANLLAVANQTTGSAQADALFKFDTGGLAMPGGGIAPLLLNSPSFGPTIKMSVLTSGSPELKAGFTAYAPNCKTAAANCFVNEFLPSLDAATQAGAASTLQSYTFAAQSVLDSADPINLGSGVAKSFPLFATEIVGDGALSLPDQVIPNSIASAPLGGTEPLFRVLGLQELKGSGVLPAGHHAARFLKGGHSSLLAPDENFDQAGAVTTEIQTQFASFFMSGGAVVKVSDDTLIKQ
;
A
#
# COMPACT_ATOMS: atom_id res chain seq x y z
N MET A 1 18.96 9.46 -26.68
CA MET A 1 18.12 8.58 -27.53
C MET A 1 17.40 7.44 -26.77
N LYS A 2 17.77 7.08 -25.53
CA LYS A 2 17.15 5.97 -24.75
C LYS A 2 15.82 6.29 -24.00
N LYS A 3 15.33 7.53 -24.01
CA LYS A 3 14.12 7.95 -23.24
C LYS A 3 12.81 8.00 -24.04
N LYS A 4 12.86 7.87 -25.37
CA LYS A 4 11.67 7.98 -26.25
C LYS A 4 10.69 6.79 -26.14
N LEU A 5 11.10 5.68 -25.52
CA LEU A 5 10.34 4.42 -25.49
C LEU A 5 9.55 4.16 -24.20
N ILE A 6 9.74 4.98 -23.15
CA ILE A 6 9.26 4.66 -21.79
C ILE A 6 7.74 4.83 -21.63
N TYR A 7 7.15 5.83 -22.29
CA TYR A 7 5.72 6.14 -22.17
C TYR A 7 4.90 5.67 -23.36
N ALA A 8 5.54 5.67 -24.55
CA ALA A 8 5.02 4.94 -25.69
C ALA A 8 4.89 3.44 -25.38
N ALA A 9 5.65 2.82 -24.48
CA ALA A 9 5.48 1.39 -24.18
C ALA A 9 4.23 1.06 -23.35
N VAL A 10 3.82 1.90 -22.39
CA VAL A 10 2.57 1.69 -21.62
C VAL A 10 1.36 2.01 -22.49
N VAL A 11 1.45 3.15 -23.19
CA VAL A 11 0.40 3.61 -24.10
C VAL A 11 0.31 2.67 -25.30
N SER A 12 1.42 2.22 -25.91
CA SER A 12 1.43 1.19 -26.97
C SER A 12 1.16 -0.21 -26.48
N ALA A 13 1.46 -0.63 -25.24
CA ALA A 13 0.96 -1.91 -24.73
C ALA A 13 -0.58 -1.84 -24.59
N LEU A 14 -1.10 -0.75 -24.02
CA LEU A 14 -2.54 -0.50 -23.90
C LEU A 14 -3.23 -0.08 -25.21
N LEU A 15 -2.48 0.24 -26.28
CA LEU A 15 -2.97 0.61 -27.62
C LEU A 15 -2.68 -0.47 -28.68
N ALA A 16 -1.78 -1.43 -28.43
CA ALA A 16 -1.42 -2.49 -29.39
C ALA A 16 -2.52 -3.55 -29.56
N GLY A 17 -3.70 -3.33 -28.98
CA GLY A 17 -4.92 -4.06 -29.32
C GLY A 17 -5.49 -3.72 -30.70
N CYS A 18 -5.04 -2.64 -31.36
CA CYS A 18 -5.41 -2.37 -32.75
C CYS A 18 -4.52 -3.14 -33.74
N GLY A 19 -4.54 -4.46 -33.65
CA GLY A 19 -4.13 -5.35 -34.74
C GLY A 19 -5.32 -5.60 -35.65
N GLY A 20 -5.81 -4.54 -36.30
CA GLY A 20 -6.81 -4.70 -37.36
C GLY A 20 -6.16 -5.40 -38.53
N ASP A 21 -6.33 -6.73 -38.64
CA ASP A 21 -6.28 -7.36 -39.95
C ASP A 21 -7.28 -6.62 -40.83
N GLU A 22 -6.86 -6.26 -42.05
CA GLU A 22 -7.72 -5.64 -43.07
C GLU A 22 -8.82 -6.61 -43.53
N ASN A 23 -9.76 -6.95 -42.65
CA ASN A 23 -11.02 -7.57 -43.02
C ASN A 23 -11.95 -6.49 -43.57
N LYS A 24 -11.67 -6.06 -44.81
CA LYS A 24 -12.59 -5.28 -45.64
C LYS A 24 -13.87 -6.11 -45.88
N GLY A 25 -14.80 -6.10 -44.93
CA GLY A 25 -16.08 -6.78 -45.05
C GLY A 25 -16.85 -7.04 -43.75
N ASP A 26 -16.23 -6.98 -42.57
CA ASP A 26 -16.96 -7.20 -41.31
C ASP A 26 -17.53 -5.88 -40.77
N THR A 27 -18.85 -5.81 -40.66
CA THR A 27 -19.59 -4.63 -40.18
C THR A 27 -19.94 -4.72 -38.69
N THR A 28 -19.47 -5.74 -37.97
CA THR A 28 -19.88 -5.99 -36.58
C THR A 28 -18.77 -5.75 -35.56
N SER A 29 -19.10 -4.98 -34.51
CA SER A 29 -18.21 -4.74 -33.37
C SER A 29 -18.04 -6.03 -32.55
N SER A 30 -16.83 -6.34 -32.10
CA SER A 30 -16.50 -7.54 -31.32
C SER A 30 -15.79 -7.20 -30.02
N LEU A 31 -15.78 -8.18 -29.10
CA LEU A 31 -14.83 -8.17 -27.98
C LEU A 31 -13.74 -9.18 -28.28
N ASP A 32 -12.58 -8.68 -28.67
CA ASP A 32 -11.46 -9.54 -29.05
C ASP A 32 -10.82 -10.17 -27.82
N TYR A 33 -10.81 -11.50 -27.80
CA TYR A 33 -10.20 -12.24 -26.70
C TYR A 33 -8.69 -12.08 -26.72
N ALA A 34 -8.07 -12.24 -27.90
CA ALA A 34 -6.65 -12.28 -28.23
C ALA A 34 -5.76 -13.00 -27.19
N LEU A 35 -4.67 -13.62 -27.65
CA LEU A 35 -3.56 -14.01 -26.76
C LEU A 35 -2.91 -12.80 -26.03
N SER A 36 -3.46 -11.58 -26.18
CA SER A 36 -3.10 -10.35 -25.48
C SER A 36 -3.10 -10.50 -23.95
N GLY A 37 -3.89 -11.43 -23.40
CA GLY A 37 -3.82 -11.81 -21.99
C GLY A 37 -2.46 -12.40 -21.59
N ALA A 38 -1.80 -13.15 -22.49
CA ALA A 38 -0.46 -13.70 -22.27
C ALA A 38 0.66 -12.66 -22.39
N SER A 39 0.38 -11.50 -22.99
CA SER A 39 1.28 -10.34 -23.07
C SER A 39 0.94 -9.25 -22.03
N GLY A 40 0.05 -9.54 -21.08
CA GLY A 40 -0.29 -8.63 -19.98
C GLY A 40 -1.09 -7.40 -20.42
N LEU A 41 -1.70 -7.39 -21.61
CA LEU A 41 -2.47 -6.20 -22.06
C LEU A 41 -3.83 -6.07 -21.37
N ARG A 42 -4.28 -7.14 -20.70
CA ARG A 42 -5.51 -7.20 -19.90
C ARG A 42 -5.39 -8.25 -18.80
N PRO A 43 -6.19 -8.15 -17.71
CA PRO A 43 -6.32 -9.22 -16.75
C PRO A 43 -6.66 -10.56 -17.39
N SER A 44 -5.85 -11.58 -17.10
CA SER A 44 -5.98 -12.93 -17.66
C SER A 44 -5.22 -13.96 -16.85
N VAL A 45 -5.67 -15.22 -16.92
CA VAL A 45 -5.03 -16.41 -16.35
C VAL A 45 -3.73 -16.75 -17.06
N LEU A 46 -3.56 -16.25 -18.30
CA LEU A 46 -2.38 -16.51 -19.12
C LEU A 46 -1.24 -15.53 -18.85
N ALA A 47 -1.49 -14.48 -18.05
CA ALA A 47 -0.51 -13.43 -17.75
C ALA A 47 0.65 -13.87 -16.83
N PRO A 48 0.49 -14.79 -15.85
CA PRO A 48 1.58 -15.16 -14.95
C PRO A 48 2.74 -15.88 -15.65
N ARG A 49 3.97 -15.54 -15.27
CA ARG A 49 5.20 -16.21 -15.68
C ARG A 49 5.34 -17.56 -15.01
N ALA A 50 5.82 -18.55 -15.75
CA ALA A 50 6.14 -19.86 -15.20
C ALA A 50 7.29 -19.84 -14.18
N SER A 51 8.22 -18.89 -14.32
CA SER A 51 9.46 -18.78 -13.54
C SER A 51 9.29 -18.27 -12.12
N ASP A 52 8.24 -17.49 -11.84
CA ASP A 52 8.06 -16.88 -10.52
C ASP A 52 6.60 -16.58 -10.15
N GLY A 53 5.66 -16.71 -11.09
CA GLY A 53 4.25 -16.41 -10.90
C GLY A 53 3.90 -14.92 -11.02
N THR A 54 4.86 -14.03 -11.34
CA THR A 54 4.55 -12.62 -11.56
C THR A 54 3.95 -12.37 -12.93
N LEU A 55 3.31 -11.23 -13.13
CA LEU A 55 2.73 -10.85 -14.42
C LEU A 55 3.82 -10.69 -15.49
N LYS A 56 3.52 -11.13 -16.71
CA LYS A 56 4.37 -10.95 -17.89
C LYS A 56 3.78 -9.89 -18.82
N PHE A 57 4.58 -8.90 -19.20
CA PHE A 57 4.18 -7.91 -20.19
C PHE A 57 5.10 -7.93 -21.42
N ALA A 58 4.53 -7.77 -22.63
CA ALA A 58 5.33 -7.86 -23.86
C ALA A 58 6.36 -6.73 -24.04
N THR A 59 6.15 -5.56 -23.44
CA THR A 59 7.01 -4.38 -23.57
C THR A 59 7.86 -4.11 -22.32
N GLU A 60 7.97 -5.11 -21.44
CA GLU A 60 8.82 -5.04 -20.24
C GLU A 60 10.31 -4.93 -20.60
N THR A 61 11.07 -4.29 -19.73
CA THR A 61 12.53 -4.13 -19.80
C THR A 61 13.14 -4.37 -18.42
N GLN A 62 14.47 -4.43 -18.32
CA GLN A 62 15.15 -4.50 -17.02
C GLN A 62 15.06 -3.19 -16.21
N ASP A 63 14.66 -2.08 -16.84
CA ASP A 63 14.57 -0.78 -16.17
C ASP A 63 13.22 -0.64 -15.45
N LEU A 64 13.23 -0.74 -14.12
CA LEU A 64 12.03 -0.61 -13.29
C LEU A 64 11.47 0.81 -13.22
N SER A 65 12.12 1.80 -13.84
CA SER A 65 11.49 3.12 -14.06
C SER A 65 10.45 3.11 -15.18
N ASN A 66 10.45 2.07 -16.02
CA ASN A 66 9.35 1.80 -16.93
C ASN A 66 8.16 1.23 -16.13
N PRO A 67 6.98 1.89 -16.14
CA PRO A 67 5.83 1.40 -15.40
C PRO A 67 5.37 0.00 -15.81
N VAL A 68 5.56 -0.40 -17.07
CA VAL A 68 5.27 -1.79 -17.52
C VAL A 68 6.20 -2.78 -16.82
N SER A 69 7.50 -2.48 -16.76
CA SER A 69 8.48 -3.33 -16.08
C SER A 69 8.15 -3.44 -14.59
N ALA A 70 7.75 -2.34 -13.95
CA ALA A 70 7.31 -2.35 -12.55
C ALA A 70 6.05 -3.23 -12.35
N LEU A 71 5.04 -3.12 -13.22
CA LEU A 71 3.85 -3.98 -13.22
C LEU A 71 4.18 -5.47 -13.40
N SER A 72 5.27 -5.77 -14.11
CA SER A 72 5.71 -7.15 -14.37
C SER A 72 6.35 -7.83 -13.14
N THR A 73 6.54 -7.08 -12.05
CA THR A 73 7.02 -7.62 -10.76
C THR A 73 5.88 -8.08 -9.85
N LEU A 74 4.62 -7.86 -10.25
CA LEU A 74 3.46 -8.10 -9.40
C LEU A 74 3.00 -9.55 -9.48
N ASP A 75 2.57 -10.12 -8.35
CA ASP A 75 2.12 -11.51 -8.23
C ASP A 75 0.61 -11.70 -8.52
N GLY A 76 0.02 -10.73 -9.23
CA GLY A 76 -1.38 -10.67 -9.57
C GLY A 76 -1.77 -9.28 -10.07
N TRP A 77 -3.04 -9.13 -10.45
CA TRP A 77 -3.61 -7.85 -10.89
C TRP A 77 -4.09 -7.01 -9.71
N SER A 78 -4.14 -5.70 -9.92
CA SER A 78 -4.66 -4.76 -8.94
C SER A 78 -6.04 -5.14 -8.40
N THR A 79 -6.22 -4.96 -7.11
CA THR A 79 -7.50 -5.11 -6.40
C THR A 79 -8.37 -3.85 -6.46
N THR A 80 -7.80 -2.71 -6.86
CA THR A 80 -8.43 -1.39 -6.78
C THR A 80 -8.58 -0.71 -8.13
N GLN A 81 -7.72 -1.06 -9.09
CA GLN A 81 -7.72 -0.43 -10.40
C GLN A 81 -8.85 -0.95 -11.28
N PRO A 82 -9.35 -0.09 -12.20
CA PRO A 82 -10.31 -0.53 -13.18
C PRO A 82 -9.79 -1.68 -14.03
N ILE A 83 -10.65 -2.66 -14.27
CA ILE A 83 -10.39 -3.73 -15.21
C ILE A 83 -10.84 -3.27 -16.59
N GLN A 84 -9.88 -3.15 -17.50
CA GLN A 84 -10.13 -2.62 -18.84
C GLN A 84 -10.48 -3.74 -19.82
N LEU A 85 -11.59 -3.58 -20.53
CA LEU A 85 -11.96 -4.34 -21.72
C LEU A 85 -11.81 -3.43 -22.94
N VAL A 86 -11.26 -3.97 -24.02
CA VAL A 86 -10.99 -3.24 -25.27
C VAL A 86 -11.79 -3.89 -26.38
N PRO A 87 -12.98 -3.35 -26.71
CA PRO A 87 -13.74 -3.81 -27.87
C PRO A 87 -13.02 -3.43 -29.17
N ALA A 88 -13.15 -4.28 -30.18
CA ALA A 88 -12.81 -3.92 -31.56
C ALA A 88 -14.06 -3.38 -32.25
N THR A 89 -13.95 -2.19 -32.83
CA THR A 89 -15.09 -1.49 -33.43
C THR A 89 -14.85 -1.17 -34.88
N VAL A 90 -15.95 -1.07 -35.64
CA VAL A 90 -15.91 -0.54 -37.00
C VAL A 90 -15.71 0.98 -36.97
N THR A 91 -15.12 1.54 -38.03
CA THR A 91 -14.83 2.97 -38.13
C THR A 91 -16.09 3.82 -37.89
N GLY A 92 -16.03 4.74 -36.93
CA GLY A 92 -17.15 5.63 -36.58
C GLY A 92 -18.15 5.05 -35.57
N VAL A 93 -17.95 3.82 -35.11
CA VAL A 93 -18.76 3.17 -34.06
C VAL A 93 -17.93 3.02 -32.79
N SER A 94 -18.55 3.27 -31.64
CA SER A 94 -17.95 3.09 -30.32
C SER A 94 -18.78 2.10 -29.50
N VAL A 95 -18.24 1.67 -28.35
CA VAL A 95 -18.98 0.85 -27.39
C VAL A 95 -19.19 1.69 -26.13
N PRO A 96 -20.41 2.22 -25.90
CA PRO A 96 -20.68 3.04 -24.73
C PRO A 96 -20.68 2.17 -23.46
N ALA A 97 -20.42 2.79 -22.32
CA ALA A 97 -20.64 2.14 -21.03
C ALA A 97 -22.13 1.79 -20.86
N PRO A 98 -22.47 0.54 -20.47
CA PRO A 98 -23.87 0.15 -20.33
C PRO A 98 -24.56 0.94 -19.21
N ALA A 99 -25.83 1.29 -19.44
CA ALA A 99 -26.65 1.99 -18.46
C ALA A 99 -26.97 1.10 -17.26
N ALA A 100 -27.14 1.72 -16.09
CA ALA A 100 -27.45 1.01 -14.85
C ALA A 100 -28.72 0.13 -14.95
N SER A 101 -29.72 0.56 -15.73
CA SER A 101 -30.96 -0.18 -15.97
C SER A 101 -30.72 -1.50 -16.71
N GLU A 102 -29.66 -1.61 -17.51
CA GLU A 102 -29.34 -2.83 -18.26
C GLU A 102 -28.91 -3.98 -17.33
N TYR A 103 -28.34 -3.66 -16.16
CA TYR A 103 -27.95 -4.64 -15.14
C TYR A 103 -29.12 -5.22 -14.35
N ALA A 104 -30.33 -4.65 -14.49
CA ALA A 104 -31.56 -5.23 -13.95
C ALA A 104 -32.21 -6.26 -14.90
N SER A 105 -31.66 -6.43 -16.12
CA SER A 105 -32.16 -7.38 -17.11
C SER A 105 -31.85 -8.83 -16.72
N ALA A 106 -32.59 -9.79 -17.29
CA ALA A 106 -32.33 -11.22 -17.09
C ALA A 106 -30.90 -11.63 -17.53
N VAL A 107 -30.34 -10.95 -18.53
CA VAL A 107 -28.95 -11.11 -18.98
C VAL A 107 -28.31 -9.72 -19.04
N ALA A 108 -27.42 -9.45 -18.10
CA ALA A 108 -26.66 -8.21 -18.00
C ALA A 108 -25.49 -8.22 -19.00
N PRO A 109 -25.04 -7.04 -19.47
CA PRO A 109 -23.98 -6.93 -20.47
C PRO A 109 -22.61 -7.42 -19.97
N LEU A 110 -22.32 -7.22 -18.67
CA LEU A 110 -21.05 -7.57 -18.04
C LEU A 110 -21.27 -8.15 -16.65
N TYR A 111 -20.46 -9.14 -16.28
CA TYR A 111 -20.41 -9.76 -14.97
C TYR A 111 -18.99 -9.81 -14.44
N LEU A 112 -18.85 -9.65 -13.13
CA LEU A 112 -17.64 -9.94 -12.37
C LEU A 112 -17.99 -10.95 -11.28
N LEU A 113 -17.25 -12.04 -11.19
CA LEU A 113 -17.53 -13.16 -10.28
C LEU A 113 -16.28 -13.51 -9.48
N GLU A 114 -16.39 -13.60 -8.16
CA GLU A 114 -15.31 -14.14 -7.32
C GLU A 114 -15.35 -15.67 -7.39
N LEU A 115 -14.22 -16.30 -7.68
CA LEU A 115 -14.11 -17.74 -7.83
C LEU A 115 -13.72 -18.43 -6.51
N VAL A 116 -14.19 -19.66 -6.33
CA VAL A 116 -13.73 -20.57 -5.30
C VAL A 116 -12.71 -21.50 -5.92
N LEU A 117 -11.52 -21.56 -5.34
CA LEU A 117 -10.51 -22.54 -5.71
C LEU A 117 -10.64 -23.80 -4.87
N ASP A 118 -10.41 -24.94 -5.50
CA ASP A 118 -10.15 -26.18 -4.78
C ASP A 118 -8.83 -26.04 -4.01
N PRO A 119 -8.82 -26.33 -2.69
CA PRO A 119 -7.63 -26.09 -1.89
C PRO A 119 -6.45 -26.92 -2.40
N VAL A 120 -6.66 -28.17 -2.82
CA VAL A 120 -5.58 -29.10 -3.19
C VAL A 120 -5.03 -28.81 -4.58
N THR A 121 -5.91 -28.66 -5.57
CA THR A 121 -5.55 -28.51 -6.97
C THR A 121 -5.32 -27.04 -7.38
N GLN A 122 -5.77 -26.09 -6.55
CA GLN A 122 -5.73 -24.65 -6.81
C GLN A 122 -6.43 -24.28 -8.13
N ARG A 123 -7.41 -25.09 -8.57
CA ARG A 123 -8.22 -24.84 -9.76
C ARG A 123 -9.58 -24.27 -9.35
N PRO A 124 -10.17 -23.36 -10.15
CA PRO A 124 -11.53 -22.93 -9.92
C PRO A 124 -12.51 -24.10 -9.96
N VAL A 125 -13.35 -24.21 -8.93
CA VAL A 125 -14.39 -25.25 -8.79
C VAL A 125 -15.78 -24.66 -8.56
N GLY A 126 -15.90 -23.34 -8.43
CA GLY A 126 -17.18 -22.69 -8.18
C GLY A 126 -17.09 -21.17 -8.22
N VAL A 127 -18.24 -20.53 -8.08
CA VAL A 127 -18.37 -19.09 -7.83
C VAL A 127 -18.75 -18.88 -6.37
N LYS A 128 -18.11 -17.92 -5.71
CA LYS A 128 -18.36 -17.62 -4.29
C LYS A 128 -19.82 -17.21 -4.08
N ASN A 129 -20.46 -17.85 -3.10
CA ASN A 129 -21.89 -17.70 -2.80
C ASN A 129 -22.82 -18.00 -3.99
N ASN A 130 -22.32 -18.71 -5.02
CA ASN A 130 -23.02 -19.00 -6.27
C ASN A 130 -23.71 -17.77 -6.90
N LYS A 131 -23.06 -16.60 -6.87
CA LYS A 131 -23.63 -15.37 -7.43
C LYS A 131 -22.55 -14.41 -7.95
N PRO A 132 -22.82 -13.64 -9.03
CA PRO A 132 -21.98 -12.52 -9.43
C PRO A 132 -21.93 -11.41 -8.37
N LEU A 133 -20.90 -10.56 -8.49
CA LEU A 133 -20.86 -9.27 -7.81
C LEU A 133 -21.96 -8.33 -8.35
N THR A 134 -22.37 -7.38 -7.52
CA THR A 134 -23.54 -6.52 -7.80
C THR A 134 -23.10 -5.18 -8.39
N TYR A 135 -23.62 -4.83 -9.57
CA TYR A 135 -23.41 -3.51 -10.18
C TYR A 135 -23.97 -2.39 -9.27
N GLY A 136 -23.27 -1.26 -9.21
CA GLY A 136 -23.61 -0.11 -8.36
C GLY A 136 -23.31 -0.31 -6.87
N THR A 137 -22.94 -1.52 -6.45
CA THR A 137 -22.56 -1.84 -5.07
C THR A 137 -21.10 -2.30 -4.96
N ASP A 138 -20.68 -3.21 -5.83
CA ASP A 138 -19.35 -3.80 -5.84
C ASP A 138 -18.50 -3.26 -6.99
N PHE A 139 -19.11 -2.94 -8.13
CA PHE A 139 -18.44 -2.32 -9.27
C PHE A 139 -19.41 -1.44 -10.08
N VAL A 140 -18.86 -0.56 -10.90
CA VAL A 140 -19.57 0.14 -11.99
C VAL A 140 -18.80 -0.01 -13.29
N VAL A 141 -19.41 0.37 -14.42
CA VAL A 141 -18.72 0.40 -15.72
C VAL A 141 -18.73 1.83 -16.24
N SER A 142 -17.56 2.33 -16.59
CA SER A 142 -17.38 3.67 -17.16
C SER A 142 -16.74 3.60 -18.54
N ASP A 143 -16.99 4.61 -19.36
CA ASP A 143 -16.30 4.79 -20.64
C ASP A 143 -14.84 5.16 -20.37
N GLY A 144 -13.94 4.58 -21.16
CA GLY A 144 -12.49 4.79 -21.14
C GLY A 144 -11.96 5.40 -22.44
N GLY A 145 -12.80 6.06 -23.25
CA GLY A 145 -12.41 6.62 -24.53
C GLY A 145 -12.33 5.56 -25.62
N GLY A 146 -13.41 4.79 -25.79
CA GLY A 146 -13.47 3.63 -26.69
C GLY A 146 -13.11 2.31 -26.02
N LYS A 147 -13.02 2.30 -24.69
CA LYS A 147 -12.77 1.14 -23.84
C LYS A 147 -13.83 1.07 -22.76
N LEU A 148 -14.04 -0.11 -22.18
CA LEU A 148 -14.93 -0.29 -21.02
C LEU A 148 -14.09 -0.55 -19.79
N ASN A 149 -14.26 0.29 -18.77
CA ASN A 149 -13.55 0.14 -17.50
C ASN A 149 -14.54 -0.39 -16.45
N LEU A 150 -14.38 -1.65 -16.02
CA LEU A 150 -15.06 -2.14 -14.83
C LEU A 150 -14.32 -1.60 -13.60
N VAL A 151 -14.91 -0.62 -12.93
CA VAL A 151 -14.32 0.09 -11.79
C VAL A 151 -14.82 -0.54 -10.48
N PRO A 152 -13.95 -1.16 -9.66
CA PRO A 152 -14.34 -1.63 -8.34
C PRO A 152 -14.78 -0.47 -7.43
N LEU A 153 -15.89 -0.64 -6.72
CA LEU A 153 -16.38 0.28 -5.67
C LEU A 153 -15.94 -0.15 -4.26
N LYS A 154 -15.38 -1.35 -4.17
CA LYS A 154 -14.69 -1.92 -3.02
C LYS A 154 -13.42 -2.58 -3.54
N PRO A 155 -12.33 -2.62 -2.75
CA PRO A 155 -11.19 -3.46 -3.11
C PRO A 155 -11.65 -4.90 -3.35
N LEU A 156 -11.19 -5.50 -4.44
CA LEU A 156 -11.32 -6.94 -4.64
C LEU A 156 -10.52 -7.66 -3.55
N ASN A 157 -10.93 -8.88 -3.20
CA ASN A 157 -10.21 -9.65 -2.19
C ASN A 157 -8.78 -9.92 -2.66
N PRO A 158 -7.76 -9.71 -1.81
CA PRO A 158 -6.39 -10.06 -2.13
C PRO A 158 -6.24 -11.58 -2.27
N SER A 159 -5.21 -12.00 -2.97
CA SER A 159 -4.87 -13.40 -3.18
C SER A 159 -6.03 -14.28 -3.66
N SER A 160 -6.95 -13.70 -4.44
CA SER A 160 -8.19 -14.32 -4.91
C SER A 160 -8.26 -14.37 -6.43
N TYR A 161 -9.27 -15.05 -6.98
CA TYR A 161 -9.47 -15.18 -8.41
C TYR A 161 -10.83 -14.61 -8.81
N TYR A 162 -10.86 -13.82 -9.88
CA TYR A 162 -12.07 -13.20 -10.39
C TYR A 162 -12.25 -13.52 -11.86
N MET A 163 -13.48 -13.85 -12.26
CA MET A 163 -13.89 -14.08 -13.63
C MET A 163 -14.71 -12.91 -14.16
N ILE A 164 -14.38 -12.49 -15.38
CA ILE A 164 -15.12 -11.49 -16.14
C ILE A 164 -15.87 -12.24 -17.23
N VAL A 165 -17.15 -11.94 -17.38
CA VAL A 165 -17.98 -12.47 -18.47
C VAL A 165 -18.67 -11.31 -19.17
N ALA A 166 -18.54 -11.23 -20.48
CA ALA A 166 -19.34 -10.34 -21.32
C ALA A 166 -20.38 -11.16 -22.09
N THR A 167 -21.58 -10.59 -22.22
CA THR A 167 -22.68 -11.23 -22.94
C THR A 167 -23.05 -10.46 -24.19
N ASP A 168 -23.85 -11.09 -25.05
CA ASP A 168 -24.44 -10.45 -26.23
C ASP A 168 -25.49 -9.36 -25.89
N SER A 169 -25.76 -9.09 -24.61
CA SER A 169 -26.50 -7.89 -24.18
C SER A 169 -25.65 -6.62 -24.29
N LEU A 170 -24.32 -6.73 -24.39
CA LEU A 170 -23.43 -5.59 -24.60
C LEU A 170 -23.60 -5.06 -26.03
N LYS A 171 -23.84 -3.76 -26.18
CA LYS A 171 -24.16 -3.13 -27.46
C LYS A 171 -23.20 -2.02 -27.84
N ASP A 172 -23.02 -1.82 -29.13
CA ASP A 172 -22.32 -0.67 -29.67
C ASP A 172 -23.20 0.59 -29.73
N SER A 173 -22.62 1.70 -30.19
CA SER A 173 -23.29 3.00 -30.29
C SER A 173 -24.45 3.04 -31.28
N LEU A 174 -24.61 2.01 -32.11
CA LEU A 174 -25.75 1.83 -33.02
C LEU A 174 -26.86 0.96 -32.38
N GLY A 175 -26.64 0.46 -31.16
CA GLY A 175 -27.54 -0.45 -30.48
C GLY A 175 -27.40 -1.92 -30.93
N THR A 176 -26.35 -2.24 -31.71
CA THR A 176 -26.10 -3.58 -32.21
C THR A 176 -25.39 -4.42 -31.14
N PRO A 177 -25.87 -5.63 -30.82
CA PRO A 177 -25.13 -6.58 -29.98
C PRO A 177 -23.71 -6.84 -30.46
N LEU A 178 -22.74 -6.79 -29.55
CA LEU A 178 -21.37 -7.22 -29.83
C LEU A 178 -21.33 -8.73 -30.03
N LYS A 179 -20.37 -9.17 -30.85
CA LYS A 179 -20.06 -10.59 -31.04
C LYS A 179 -18.79 -10.99 -30.31
N ALA A 180 -18.62 -12.30 -30.13
CA ALA A 180 -17.32 -12.86 -29.76
C ALA A 180 -16.28 -12.54 -30.83
N GLY A 181 -15.08 -12.14 -30.41
CA GLY A 181 -13.94 -12.00 -31.33
C GLY A 181 -13.54 -13.33 -31.97
N GLY A 182 -12.88 -13.27 -33.13
CA GLY A 182 -12.53 -14.43 -33.94
C GLY A 182 -11.80 -15.53 -33.15
N ASP A 183 -10.75 -15.16 -32.42
CA ASP A 183 -9.97 -16.10 -31.58
C ASP A 183 -10.82 -16.78 -30.51
N TYR A 184 -11.66 -16.01 -29.78
CA TYR A 184 -12.53 -16.56 -28.76
C TYR A 184 -13.48 -17.59 -29.35
N SER A 185 -14.12 -17.24 -30.46
CA SER A 185 -15.08 -18.10 -31.14
C SER A 185 -14.42 -19.39 -31.65
N SER A 186 -13.17 -19.29 -32.13
CA SER A 186 -12.37 -20.44 -32.56
C SER A 186 -12.06 -21.39 -31.40
N PHE A 187 -11.43 -20.88 -30.32
CA PHE A 187 -11.10 -21.70 -29.16
C PHE A 187 -12.32 -22.22 -28.42
N LYS A 188 -13.44 -21.50 -28.43
CA LYS A 188 -14.71 -21.97 -27.88
C LYS A 188 -15.29 -23.15 -28.68
N SER A 189 -15.16 -23.12 -30.01
CA SER A 189 -15.77 -24.12 -30.89
C SER A 189 -14.92 -25.38 -31.10
N THR A 190 -13.59 -25.29 -30.99
CA THR A 190 -12.70 -26.44 -31.21
C THR A 190 -11.44 -26.34 -30.36
N ALA A 191 -11.00 -27.47 -29.82
CA ALA A 191 -9.81 -27.57 -28.98
C ALA A 191 -8.48 -27.45 -29.74
N GLY A 192 -8.50 -27.34 -31.07
CA GLY A 192 -7.29 -27.32 -31.90
C GLY A 192 -6.47 -28.61 -31.82
N SER A 193 -5.27 -28.60 -32.41
CA SER A 193 -4.36 -29.75 -32.42
C SER A 193 -3.18 -29.60 -31.45
N SER A 194 -2.85 -28.38 -31.02
CA SER A 194 -1.76 -28.15 -30.07
C SER A 194 -2.22 -28.31 -28.62
N ALA A 195 -1.30 -28.66 -27.72
CA ALA A 195 -1.58 -28.72 -26.29
C ALA A 195 -2.02 -27.37 -25.70
N GLN A 196 -1.55 -26.27 -26.28
CA GLN A 196 -1.94 -24.91 -25.89
C GLN A 196 -3.40 -24.63 -26.27
N ASP A 197 -3.81 -24.97 -27.49
CA ASP A 197 -5.19 -24.77 -27.95
C ASP A 197 -6.17 -25.58 -27.08
N GLN A 198 -5.79 -26.83 -26.76
CA GLN A 198 -6.60 -27.72 -25.91
C GLN A 198 -6.73 -27.18 -24.49
N ALA A 199 -5.64 -26.62 -23.95
CA ALA A 199 -5.67 -25.96 -22.65
C ALA A 199 -6.59 -24.73 -22.65
N ILE A 200 -6.52 -23.86 -23.68
CA ILE A 200 -7.37 -22.66 -23.78
C ILE A 200 -8.84 -23.05 -23.96
N ASN A 201 -9.16 -24.02 -24.83
CA ASN A 201 -10.52 -24.52 -24.99
C ASN A 201 -11.08 -25.10 -23.68
N GLY A 202 -10.27 -25.88 -22.95
CA GLY A 202 -10.65 -26.42 -21.65
C GLY A 202 -10.88 -25.32 -20.61
N LEU A 203 -10.08 -24.24 -20.63
CA LEU A 203 -10.26 -23.07 -19.76
C LEU A 203 -11.58 -22.34 -20.07
N ILE A 204 -11.88 -22.05 -21.35
CA ILE A 204 -13.13 -21.39 -21.75
C ILE A 204 -14.34 -22.26 -21.36
N THR A 205 -14.27 -23.57 -21.61
CA THR A 205 -15.34 -24.51 -21.24
C THR A 205 -15.60 -24.50 -19.74
N LEU A 206 -14.54 -24.49 -18.93
CA LEU A 206 -14.66 -24.41 -17.47
C LEU A 206 -15.24 -23.06 -17.02
N GLN A 207 -14.75 -21.94 -17.59
CA GLN A 207 -15.24 -20.59 -17.28
C GLN A 207 -16.74 -20.45 -17.54
N GLU A 208 -17.19 -20.78 -18.75
CA GLU A 208 -18.60 -20.68 -19.12
C GLU A 208 -19.47 -21.67 -18.33
N GLY A 209 -18.95 -22.86 -18.00
CA GLY A 209 -19.61 -23.84 -17.14
C GLY A 209 -19.87 -23.30 -15.73
N LEU A 210 -18.85 -22.73 -15.08
CA LEU A 210 -18.98 -22.11 -13.76
C LEU A 210 -19.92 -20.91 -13.79
N PHE A 211 -19.86 -20.10 -14.86
CA PHE A 211 -20.78 -18.97 -15.04
C PHE A 211 -22.25 -19.44 -15.14
N LYS A 212 -22.50 -20.48 -15.93
CA LYS A 212 -23.83 -21.08 -16.08
C LYS A 212 -24.36 -21.64 -14.77
N GLU A 213 -23.52 -22.33 -14.00
CA GLU A 213 -23.92 -22.85 -12.68
C GLU A 213 -24.30 -21.74 -11.70
N ALA A 214 -23.57 -20.62 -11.73
CA ALA A 214 -23.80 -19.48 -10.85
C ALA A 214 -25.01 -18.61 -11.25
N THR A 215 -25.35 -18.55 -12.54
CA THR A 215 -26.34 -17.58 -13.05
C THR A 215 -27.53 -18.19 -13.77
N GLY A 216 -27.44 -19.45 -14.20
CA GLY A 216 -28.38 -20.09 -15.11
C GLY A 216 -28.25 -19.64 -16.58
N ILE A 217 -27.36 -18.68 -16.89
CA ILE A 217 -27.19 -18.15 -18.25
C ILE A 217 -26.35 -19.12 -19.07
N THR A 218 -26.86 -19.45 -20.25
CA THR A 218 -26.25 -20.44 -21.14
C THR A 218 -25.10 -19.87 -21.97
N SER A 219 -24.15 -20.73 -22.32
CA SER A 219 -22.95 -20.40 -23.09
C SER A 219 -23.21 -19.68 -24.42
N ASP A 220 -24.35 -19.87 -25.07
CA ASP A 220 -24.70 -19.18 -26.33
C ASP A 220 -24.86 -17.66 -26.15
N ARG A 221 -25.10 -17.19 -24.92
CA ARG A 221 -25.17 -15.76 -24.57
C ARG A 221 -23.80 -15.16 -24.25
N VAL A 222 -22.76 -15.99 -24.06
CA VAL A 222 -21.42 -15.54 -23.67
C VAL A 222 -20.58 -15.22 -24.91
N ILE A 223 -20.11 -13.97 -24.99
CA ILE A 223 -19.23 -13.50 -26.06
C ILE A 223 -17.76 -13.41 -25.64
N PHE A 224 -17.49 -13.44 -24.33
CA PHE A 224 -16.15 -13.42 -23.76
C PHE A 224 -16.19 -13.92 -22.31
N SER A 225 -15.21 -14.75 -21.93
CA SER A 225 -14.88 -15.05 -20.54
C SER A 225 -13.38 -15.11 -20.34
N ASP A 226 -12.90 -14.60 -19.20
CA ASP A 226 -11.56 -14.88 -18.70
C ASP A 226 -11.54 -14.69 -17.18
N TRP A 227 -10.56 -15.25 -16.49
CA TRP A 227 -10.33 -14.97 -15.07
C TRP A 227 -8.91 -14.51 -14.83
N PHE A 228 -8.66 -13.92 -13.67
CA PHE A 228 -7.34 -13.44 -13.28
C PHE A 228 -7.16 -13.55 -11.76
N ALA A 229 -5.92 -13.64 -11.31
CA ALA A 229 -5.56 -13.55 -9.90
C ALA A 229 -5.39 -12.09 -9.49
N THR A 230 -5.89 -11.70 -8.33
CA THR A 230 -5.59 -10.40 -7.69
C THR A 230 -4.28 -10.49 -6.91
N GLN A 231 -3.56 -9.38 -6.73
CA GLN A 231 -2.30 -9.29 -5.98
C GLN A 231 -2.40 -9.77 -4.54
N SER A 232 -1.25 -10.10 -3.96
CA SER A 232 -1.15 -10.33 -2.53
C SER A 232 -1.36 -9.05 -1.72
N GLY A 233 -2.17 -9.16 -0.68
CA GLY A 233 -2.42 -8.07 0.26
C GLY A 233 -1.33 -8.02 1.32
N PRO A 234 -1.64 -8.36 2.59
CA PRO A 234 -0.69 -8.23 3.70
C PRO A 234 0.40 -9.31 3.74
N ASP A 235 0.42 -10.29 2.82
CA ASP A 235 1.24 -11.51 2.90
C ASP A 235 2.73 -11.25 3.16
N VAL A 236 3.33 -10.28 2.47
CA VAL A 236 4.73 -9.89 2.67
C VAL A 236 4.96 -9.33 4.09
N LEU A 237 4.06 -8.50 4.60
CA LEU A 237 4.18 -7.91 5.93
C LEU A 237 3.90 -8.95 7.04
N LEU A 238 3.00 -9.90 6.79
CA LEU A 238 2.78 -11.05 7.67
C LEU A 238 4.01 -11.97 7.71
N ALA A 239 4.69 -12.16 6.58
CA ALA A 239 5.94 -12.89 6.53
C ALA A 239 7.06 -12.15 7.28
N VAL A 240 7.16 -10.82 7.16
CA VAL A 240 8.10 -9.99 7.95
C VAL A 240 7.83 -10.13 9.45
N LYS A 241 6.56 -10.06 9.88
CA LYS A 241 6.18 -10.27 11.28
C LYS A 241 6.55 -11.66 11.77
N SER A 242 6.29 -12.68 10.96
CA SER A 242 6.61 -14.07 11.30
C SER A 242 8.12 -14.32 11.34
N ALA A 243 8.89 -13.66 10.46
CA ALA A 243 10.35 -13.64 10.50
C ALA A 243 10.86 -13.01 11.81
N ALA A 244 10.28 -11.89 12.24
CA ALA A 244 10.59 -11.27 13.53
C ALA A 244 10.27 -12.21 14.70
N ALA A 245 9.14 -12.92 14.66
CA ALA A 245 8.79 -13.94 15.65
C ALA A 245 9.76 -15.13 15.65
N ALA A 246 10.30 -15.52 14.48
CA ALA A 246 11.31 -16.57 14.39
C ALA A 246 12.63 -16.16 15.05
N VAL A 247 13.06 -14.90 14.95
CA VAL A 247 14.25 -14.38 15.65
C VAL A 247 14.14 -14.52 17.17
N LEU A 248 12.93 -14.46 17.73
CA LEU A 248 12.70 -14.65 19.19
C LEU A 248 13.09 -16.04 19.71
N LYS A 249 13.24 -17.03 18.81
CA LYS A 249 13.73 -18.37 19.16
C LYS A 249 15.23 -18.35 19.47
N SER A 250 15.97 -17.35 19.00
CA SER A 250 17.36 -17.10 19.37
C SER A 250 17.44 -16.39 20.72
N LEU A 251 18.17 -16.98 21.69
CA LEU A 251 18.33 -16.41 23.03
C LEU A 251 19.01 -15.03 23.01
N SER A 252 19.92 -14.80 22.06
CA SER A 252 20.62 -13.53 21.86
C SER A 252 19.88 -12.58 20.92
N LEU A 253 18.69 -12.96 20.43
CA LEU A 253 17.95 -12.23 19.39
C LEU A 253 18.81 -11.98 18.14
N ASP A 254 19.61 -12.98 17.77
CA ASP A 254 20.47 -12.91 16.59
C ASP A 254 19.65 -13.14 15.31
N ALA A 255 19.53 -12.11 14.47
CA ALA A 255 18.83 -12.20 13.19
C ALA A 255 19.50 -13.19 12.22
N ALA A 256 20.80 -13.45 12.35
CA ALA A 256 21.50 -14.44 11.55
C ALA A 256 21.00 -15.88 11.82
N SER A 257 20.27 -16.12 12.93
CA SER A 257 19.58 -17.40 13.14
C SER A 257 18.57 -17.72 12.02
N LEU A 258 17.97 -16.69 11.41
CA LEU A 258 17.06 -16.79 10.28
C LEU A 258 17.77 -16.51 8.95
N TRP A 259 18.28 -15.28 8.77
CA TRP A 259 18.82 -14.84 7.48
C TRP A 259 20.21 -15.36 7.13
N LYS A 260 20.90 -16.01 8.09
CA LYS A 260 22.26 -16.59 7.99
C LYS A 260 23.37 -15.57 7.77
N GLN A 261 23.16 -14.61 6.88
CA GLN A 261 24.07 -13.51 6.57
C GLN A 261 23.28 -12.30 6.05
N ASP A 262 23.73 -11.07 6.37
CA ASP A 262 23.20 -9.85 5.72
C ASP A 262 23.97 -9.50 4.42
N ALA A 263 23.52 -8.49 3.69
CA ALA A 263 24.18 -8.05 2.46
C ALA A 263 25.58 -7.45 2.68
N LYS A 264 25.97 -7.13 3.93
CA LYS A 264 27.32 -6.68 4.30
C LYS A 264 28.27 -7.86 4.60
N GLY A 265 27.75 -9.08 4.61
CA GLY A 265 28.51 -10.28 4.91
C GLY A 265 28.55 -10.66 6.39
N ASN A 266 27.80 -9.98 7.26
CA ASN A 266 27.77 -10.27 8.69
C ASN A 266 26.97 -11.55 8.97
N THR A 267 27.57 -12.49 9.71
CA THR A 267 26.96 -13.77 10.10
C THR A 267 26.50 -13.82 11.56
N SER A 268 26.59 -12.70 12.29
CA SER A 268 26.03 -12.54 13.63
C SER A 268 25.50 -11.13 13.81
N LEU A 269 24.23 -11.04 14.19
CA LEU A 269 23.43 -9.82 14.28
C LEU A 269 22.63 -9.81 15.60
N PRO A 270 23.31 -9.83 16.76
CA PRO A 270 22.67 -9.99 18.06
C PRO A 270 21.92 -8.73 18.52
N ALA A 271 21.01 -8.94 19.47
CA ALA A 271 20.15 -7.92 20.04
C ALA A 271 19.27 -7.22 18.99
N THR A 272 18.89 -7.92 17.92
CA THR A 272 17.89 -7.40 16.97
C THR A 272 16.56 -7.23 17.71
N TYR A 273 15.82 -6.16 17.41
CA TYR A 273 14.59 -5.75 18.09
C TYR A 273 14.75 -5.35 19.57
N THR A 274 15.93 -4.86 19.98
CA THR A 274 16.09 -4.26 21.32
C THR A 274 16.27 -2.74 21.23
N ILE A 275 15.68 -2.02 22.18
CA ILE A 275 16.05 -0.63 22.47
C ILE A 275 17.46 -0.62 23.09
N SER A 276 18.27 0.41 22.84
CA SER A 276 19.62 0.48 23.41
C SER A 276 20.14 1.91 23.42
N GLY A 277 21.15 2.15 24.26
CA GLY A 277 21.83 3.44 24.33
C GLY A 277 20.94 4.58 24.82
N LEU A 278 19.89 4.29 25.61
CA LEU A 278 19.10 5.33 26.26
C LEU A 278 19.98 6.16 27.20
N ASN A 279 19.95 7.48 27.02
CA ASN A 279 20.55 8.39 28.00
C ASN A 279 19.74 8.39 29.32
N GLY A 280 20.21 9.12 30.34
CA GLY A 280 19.52 9.24 31.62
C GLY A 280 18.22 10.06 31.61
N GLY A 281 17.76 10.52 30.43
CA GLY A 281 16.67 11.47 30.27
C GLY A 281 17.13 12.93 30.45
N VAL A 282 16.76 13.79 29.51
CA VAL A 282 17.02 15.25 29.54
C VAL A 282 15.71 15.98 29.77
N ASP A 283 15.72 17.11 30.48
CA ASP A 283 14.51 17.93 30.67
C ASP A 283 13.89 18.33 29.33
N PHE A 284 12.55 18.25 29.23
CA PHE A 284 11.82 18.43 27.98
C PHE A 284 12.19 19.72 27.24
N LEU A 285 12.17 20.87 27.93
CA LEU A 285 12.47 22.16 27.31
C LEU A 285 13.95 22.29 26.93
N THR A 286 14.85 21.67 27.69
CA THR A 286 16.29 21.63 27.38
C THR A 286 16.55 20.81 26.13
N GLN A 287 15.96 19.61 26.04
CA GLN A 287 16.11 18.77 24.86
C GLN A 287 15.45 19.41 23.64
N LEU A 288 14.24 20.01 23.78
CA LEU A 288 13.56 20.74 22.70
C LEU A 288 14.47 21.80 22.09
N ALA A 289 15.11 22.64 22.91
CA ALA A 289 16.02 23.67 22.44
C ALA A 289 17.21 23.10 21.64
N GLY A 290 17.69 21.91 22.08
CA GLY A 290 18.81 21.18 21.50
C GLY A 290 18.49 20.28 20.31
N GLU A 291 17.22 20.13 19.89
CA GLU A 291 16.90 19.25 18.76
C GLU A 291 17.53 19.78 17.45
N PRO A 292 18.32 18.96 16.73
CA PRO A 292 19.09 19.41 15.58
C PRO A 292 18.29 19.43 14.27
N PHE A 293 17.27 18.57 14.14
CA PHE A 293 16.44 18.49 12.93
C PHE A 293 15.18 19.36 12.98
N LEU A 294 14.78 19.80 14.17
CA LEU A 294 13.61 20.65 14.36
C LEU A 294 13.95 22.13 14.07
N PRO A 295 13.25 22.81 13.14
CA PRO A 295 13.50 24.22 12.81
C PRO A 295 13.41 25.16 14.02
N SER A 296 14.23 26.22 14.04
CA SER A 296 14.35 27.13 15.19
C SER A 296 13.08 27.93 15.48
N ASP A 297 12.33 28.29 14.45
CA ASP A 297 11.00 28.91 14.52
C ASP A 297 9.99 27.96 15.17
N GLN A 298 9.96 26.68 14.76
CA GLN A 298 9.09 25.67 15.38
C GLN A 298 9.46 25.43 16.86
N LYS A 299 10.76 25.36 17.19
CA LYS A 299 11.23 25.28 18.58
C LYS A 299 10.73 26.45 19.43
N SER A 300 10.84 27.66 18.90
CA SER A 300 10.42 28.89 19.58
C SER A 300 8.90 28.95 19.76
N LEU A 301 8.14 28.55 18.73
CA LEU A 301 6.68 28.46 18.78
C LEU A 301 6.21 27.46 19.84
N LEU A 302 6.79 26.26 19.87
CA LEU A 302 6.48 25.25 20.87
C LEU A 302 6.81 25.72 22.29
N ALA A 303 8.00 26.28 22.51
CA ALA A 303 8.40 26.80 23.81
C ALA A 303 7.46 27.92 24.31
N THR A 304 7.06 28.83 23.41
CA THR A 304 6.11 29.91 23.72
C THR A 304 4.72 29.36 24.04
N THR A 305 4.23 28.40 23.25
CA THR A 305 2.93 27.74 23.46
C THR A 305 2.87 27.06 24.82
N ILE A 306 3.96 26.36 25.21
CA ILE A 306 4.07 25.71 26.52
C ILE A 306 4.07 26.75 27.64
N ALA A 307 4.88 27.81 27.52
CA ALA A 307 4.97 28.87 28.52
C ALA A 307 3.65 29.62 28.76
N ASN A 308 2.82 29.74 27.72
CA ASN A 308 1.51 30.38 27.80
C ASN A 308 0.41 29.49 28.42
N SER A 309 0.69 28.21 28.68
CA SER A 309 -0.23 27.29 29.33
C SER A 309 0.35 26.78 30.65
N THR A 310 -0.27 27.16 31.77
CA THR A 310 0.14 26.69 33.11
C THR A 310 0.11 25.17 33.20
N GLN A 311 -0.87 24.52 32.56
CA GLN A 311 -0.98 23.07 32.53
C GLN A 311 0.18 22.43 31.75
N LEU A 312 0.47 22.92 30.53
CA LEU A 312 1.56 22.37 29.73
C LEU A 312 2.93 22.63 30.39
N THR A 313 3.13 23.81 30.98
CA THR A 313 4.34 24.13 31.75
C THR A 313 4.54 23.14 32.91
N ALA A 314 3.48 22.84 33.68
CA ALA A 314 3.56 21.91 34.80
C ALA A 314 3.92 20.47 34.35
N VAL A 315 3.39 20.01 33.21
CA VAL A 315 3.73 18.70 32.64
C VAL A 315 5.14 18.71 32.05
N ALA A 316 5.54 19.77 31.35
CA ALA A 316 6.88 19.92 30.77
C ALA A 316 7.99 19.86 31.82
N ASN A 317 7.80 20.51 32.97
CA ASN A 317 8.76 20.52 34.08
C ASN A 317 8.99 19.14 34.71
N GLN A 318 8.06 18.20 34.52
CA GLN A 318 8.19 16.82 34.99
C GLN A 318 8.64 15.86 33.88
N THR A 319 8.47 16.25 32.61
CA THR A 319 8.72 15.39 31.47
C THR A 319 10.20 15.35 31.11
N LYS A 320 10.73 14.14 30.96
CA LYS A 320 12.04 13.86 30.40
C LYS A 320 11.92 13.36 28.97
N VAL A 321 12.90 13.69 28.16
CA VAL A 321 13.11 13.13 26.82
C VAL A 321 14.33 12.23 26.87
N TYR A 322 14.12 10.96 26.57
CA TYR A 322 15.17 9.96 26.44
C TYR A 322 15.55 9.82 24.99
N THR A 323 16.86 9.83 24.72
CA THR A 323 17.44 9.62 23.39
C THR A 323 18.18 8.31 23.38
N GLY A 324 17.96 7.49 22.36
CA GLY A 324 18.66 6.24 22.13
C GLY A 324 18.36 5.67 20.76
N THR A 325 18.47 4.36 20.61
CA THR A 325 18.21 3.67 19.34
C THR A 325 17.41 2.38 19.54
N VAL A 326 16.77 1.89 18.48
CA VAL A 326 16.20 0.54 18.40
C VAL A 326 16.86 -0.20 17.24
N LYS A 327 17.31 -1.43 17.46
CA LYS A 327 17.91 -2.25 16.39
C LYS A 327 16.83 -2.90 15.53
N LEU A 328 16.76 -2.55 14.25
CA LEU A 328 15.72 -3.00 13.33
C LEU A 328 16.33 -3.57 12.03
N PRO A 329 15.79 -4.69 11.50
CA PRO A 329 16.12 -5.15 10.16
C PRO A 329 15.76 -4.12 9.09
N TYR A 330 16.67 -3.92 8.15
CA TYR A 330 16.52 -3.02 7.03
C TYR A 330 16.66 -3.82 5.73
N PHE A 331 15.67 -3.70 4.84
CA PHE A 331 15.55 -4.49 3.61
C PHE A 331 15.67 -3.64 2.34
N LEU A 332 15.57 -2.30 2.47
CA LEU A 332 15.85 -1.40 1.35
C LEU A 332 17.35 -1.40 1.04
N SER A 333 17.69 -1.08 -0.21
CA SER A 333 19.07 -0.86 -0.60
C SER A 333 19.64 0.41 0.04
N THR A 334 20.93 0.40 0.37
CA THR A 334 21.64 1.56 0.93
C THR A 334 22.77 2.00 0.01
N PRO A 335 23.19 3.29 0.06
CA PRO A 335 24.37 3.74 -0.68
C PRO A 335 25.63 2.92 -0.38
N ALA A 336 25.76 2.41 0.85
CA ALA A 336 26.89 1.56 1.25
C ALA A 336 26.90 0.20 0.52
N ILE A 337 25.72 -0.37 0.21
CA ILE A 337 25.59 -1.63 -0.52
C ILE A 337 25.59 -1.41 -2.04
N ALA A 338 24.82 -0.45 -2.53
CA ALA A 338 24.68 -0.18 -3.96
C ALA A 338 25.85 0.63 -4.54
N GLY A 339 26.68 1.24 -3.69
CA GLY A 339 27.80 2.10 -4.04
C GLY A 339 27.44 3.58 -4.25
N SER A 340 26.16 3.94 -4.36
CA SER A 340 25.69 5.33 -4.39
C SER A 340 24.20 5.45 -4.10
N TRP A 341 23.75 6.66 -3.74
CA TRP A 341 22.31 6.95 -3.62
C TRP A 341 21.55 6.76 -4.93
N ASP A 342 22.14 7.21 -6.05
CA ASP A 342 21.52 7.08 -7.37
C ASP A 342 21.28 5.64 -7.80
N LYS A 343 22.04 4.67 -7.28
CA LYS A 343 21.80 3.24 -7.48
C LYS A 343 20.86 2.67 -6.41
N ALA A 344 21.03 3.05 -5.15
CA ALA A 344 20.20 2.55 -4.06
C ALA A 344 18.71 2.85 -4.29
N LYS A 345 18.40 4.06 -4.75
CA LYS A 345 17.01 4.50 -5.02
C LYS A 345 16.34 3.82 -6.21
N THR A 346 17.03 2.93 -6.93
CA THR A 346 16.47 2.17 -8.06
C THR A 346 16.29 0.69 -7.74
N GLN A 347 16.67 0.25 -6.54
CA GLN A 347 16.67 -1.16 -6.13
C GLN A 347 15.56 -1.41 -5.12
N SER A 348 14.55 -2.17 -5.56
CA SER A 348 13.45 -2.64 -4.72
C SER A 348 13.88 -3.77 -3.78
N TRP A 349 12.99 -4.13 -2.85
CA TRP A 349 13.12 -5.36 -2.09
C TRP A 349 13.19 -6.57 -3.01
N HIS A 350 14.03 -7.53 -2.63
CA HIS A 350 14.13 -8.84 -3.25
C HIS A 350 13.76 -9.91 -2.23
N GLY A 351 13.11 -10.97 -2.68
CA GLY A 351 12.78 -12.11 -1.86
C GLY A 351 14.01 -12.96 -1.52
N ALA A 352 14.02 -13.50 -0.31
CA ALA A 352 15.15 -14.22 0.28
C ALA A 352 15.21 -15.69 -0.13
N ILE A 353 14.11 -16.23 -0.67
CA ILE A 353 13.96 -17.63 -1.07
C ILE A 353 13.68 -17.72 -2.59
N PRO A 354 13.80 -18.87 -3.25
CA PRO A 354 13.31 -19.02 -4.62
C PRO A 354 11.78 -19.00 -4.65
N SER A 355 11.17 -18.55 -5.76
CA SER A 355 9.71 -18.53 -5.88
C SER A 355 9.07 -19.89 -5.60
N LEU A 356 8.15 -19.92 -4.64
CA LEU A 356 7.31 -21.06 -4.30
C LEU A 356 6.44 -21.49 -5.48
N TYR A 357 6.05 -20.55 -6.37
CA TYR A 357 5.32 -20.88 -7.60
C TYR A 357 6.18 -21.70 -8.55
N ALA A 358 7.44 -21.29 -8.74
CA ALA A 358 8.40 -21.99 -9.59
C ALA A 358 8.73 -23.37 -9.03
N ILE A 359 8.93 -23.46 -7.71
CA ILE A 359 9.15 -24.72 -7.01
C ILE A 359 7.94 -25.65 -7.19
N ALA A 360 6.72 -25.17 -6.98
CA ALA A 360 5.51 -25.97 -7.18
C ALA A 360 5.39 -26.51 -8.61
N ASN A 361 5.72 -25.70 -9.63
CA ASN A 361 5.73 -26.14 -11.02
C ASN A 361 6.81 -27.20 -11.30
N ALA A 362 8.02 -27.00 -10.77
CA ALA A 362 9.13 -27.93 -10.90
C ALA A 362 8.84 -29.28 -10.22
N LEU A 363 8.22 -29.27 -9.04
CA LEU A 363 7.78 -30.48 -8.35
C LEU A 363 6.73 -31.25 -9.16
N LYS A 364 5.74 -30.54 -9.72
CA LYS A 364 4.73 -31.15 -10.62
C LYS A 364 5.36 -31.75 -11.88
N ALA A 365 6.41 -31.12 -12.41
CA ALA A 365 7.16 -31.60 -13.56
C ALA A 365 8.15 -32.73 -13.23
N GLY A 366 8.40 -33.02 -11.95
CA GLY A 366 9.38 -34.01 -11.53
C GLY A 366 10.83 -33.58 -11.79
N ASP A 367 11.13 -32.27 -11.71
CA ASP A 367 12.47 -31.74 -11.96
C ASP A 367 13.47 -32.21 -10.88
N THR A 368 14.39 -33.08 -11.28
CA THR A 368 15.37 -33.70 -10.38
C THR A 368 16.42 -32.72 -9.85
N GLU A 369 16.74 -31.65 -10.59
CA GLU A 369 17.72 -30.64 -10.15
C GLU A 369 17.12 -29.80 -9.03
N VAL A 370 15.86 -29.38 -9.19
CA VAL A 370 15.12 -28.66 -8.15
C VAL A 370 14.91 -29.51 -6.92
N ILE A 371 14.47 -30.77 -7.08
CA ILE A 371 14.30 -31.72 -5.98
C ILE A 371 15.62 -31.91 -5.22
N GLY A 372 16.74 -32.10 -5.92
CA GLY A 372 18.06 -32.22 -5.32
C GLY A 372 18.47 -30.96 -4.55
N GLY A 373 18.19 -29.78 -5.11
CA GLY A 373 18.46 -28.49 -4.45
C GLY A 373 17.67 -28.30 -3.15
N LEU A 374 16.38 -28.67 -3.14
CA LEU A 374 15.54 -28.63 -1.93
C LEU A 374 16.08 -29.55 -0.82
N VAL A 375 16.38 -30.80 -1.16
CA VAL A 375 16.95 -31.77 -0.22
C VAL A 375 18.30 -31.29 0.32
N GLY A 376 19.15 -30.73 -0.54
CA GLY A 376 20.43 -30.14 -0.16
C GLY A 376 20.31 -28.97 0.82
N ALA A 377 19.19 -28.23 0.77
CA ALA A 377 18.85 -27.17 1.73
C ALA A 377 18.15 -27.69 3.00
N GLY A 378 17.95 -29.01 3.14
CA GLY A 378 17.25 -29.61 4.27
C GLY A 378 15.73 -29.42 4.24
N VAL A 379 15.17 -29.20 3.05
CA VAL A 379 13.73 -29.10 2.81
C VAL A 379 13.20 -30.44 2.29
N ASP A 380 12.07 -30.89 2.84
CA ASP A 380 11.35 -32.06 2.32
C ASP A 380 10.47 -31.63 1.12
N PRO A 381 10.76 -32.09 -0.12
CA PRO A 381 10.03 -31.67 -1.31
C PRO A 381 8.55 -32.07 -1.30
N ALA A 382 8.21 -33.25 -0.76
CA ALA A 382 6.84 -33.73 -0.72
C ALA A 382 6.03 -32.92 0.29
N LEU A 383 6.58 -32.73 1.49
CA LEU A 383 5.97 -31.92 2.54
C LEU A 383 5.78 -30.47 2.10
N LEU A 384 6.77 -29.87 1.44
CA LEU A 384 6.67 -28.51 0.91
C LEU A 384 5.55 -28.43 -0.14
N GLY A 385 5.47 -29.41 -1.04
CA GLY A 385 4.39 -29.53 -2.04
C GLY A 385 3.01 -29.56 -1.40
N GLU A 386 2.81 -30.37 -0.36
CA GLU A 386 1.56 -30.43 0.39
C GLU A 386 1.22 -29.10 1.08
N MET A 387 2.21 -28.43 1.70
CA MET A 387 2.01 -27.15 2.37
C MET A 387 1.66 -26.03 1.40
N MET A 388 2.25 -26.00 0.21
CA MET A 388 1.91 -25.01 -0.84
C MET A 388 0.51 -25.23 -1.39
N ALA A 389 0.00 -26.46 -1.35
CA ALA A 389 -1.35 -26.82 -1.74
C ALA A 389 -2.37 -26.71 -0.59
N ASP A 390 -2.00 -26.22 0.60
CA ASP A 390 -2.93 -26.08 1.72
C ASP A 390 -2.80 -24.69 2.35
N PRO A 391 -3.70 -23.76 1.99
CA PRO A 391 -3.72 -22.41 2.56
C PRO A 391 -3.80 -22.37 4.09
N SER A 392 -4.37 -23.41 4.74
CA SER A 392 -4.46 -23.47 6.21
C SER A 392 -3.10 -23.68 6.88
N ARG A 393 -2.09 -24.13 6.13
CA ARG A 393 -0.74 -24.45 6.62
C ARG A 393 0.27 -23.31 6.40
N GLN A 394 -0.18 -22.08 6.14
CA GLN A 394 0.70 -20.95 5.77
C GLN A 394 1.85 -20.68 6.76
N SER A 395 1.63 -20.79 8.08
CA SER A 395 2.69 -20.62 9.09
C SER A 395 3.75 -21.74 9.03
N ALA A 396 3.31 -22.98 8.78
CA ALA A 396 4.20 -24.12 8.59
C ALA A 396 4.96 -24.01 7.25
N LEU A 397 4.28 -23.60 6.18
CA LEU A 397 4.88 -23.31 4.87
C LEU A 397 6.00 -22.29 5.02
N LEU A 398 5.75 -21.18 5.72
CA LEU A 398 6.76 -20.14 5.91
C LEU A 398 7.95 -20.64 6.73
N THR A 399 7.71 -21.48 7.74
CA THR A 399 8.77 -22.10 8.54
C THR A 399 9.64 -23.01 7.67
N GLU A 400 9.04 -23.86 6.85
CA GLU A 400 9.78 -24.77 5.97
C GLU A 400 10.52 -24.00 4.87
N ALA A 401 9.83 -23.05 4.22
CA ALA A 401 10.39 -22.19 3.19
C ALA A 401 11.56 -21.33 3.71
N SER A 402 11.58 -20.95 5.00
CA SER A 402 12.68 -20.18 5.60
C SER A 402 14.04 -20.89 5.56
N LYS A 403 14.06 -22.23 5.41
CA LYS A 403 15.30 -22.99 5.20
C LYS A 403 15.97 -22.66 3.86
N LEU A 404 15.22 -22.12 2.91
CA LEU A 404 15.72 -21.70 1.59
C LEU A 404 16.30 -20.28 1.60
N ILE A 405 16.33 -19.59 2.74
CA ILE A 405 16.90 -18.24 2.80
C ILE A 405 18.37 -18.28 2.41
N GLY A 406 18.75 -17.49 1.40
CA GLY A 406 20.11 -17.44 0.87
C GLY A 406 20.46 -18.62 -0.05
N VAL A 407 19.50 -19.51 -0.36
CA VAL A 407 19.71 -20.65 -1.26
C VAL A 407 19.35 -20.26 -2.70
N THR A 408 20.20 -20.68 -3.64
CA THR A 408 19.92 -20.64 -5.08
C THR A 408 19.63 -22.05 -5.57
N ILE A 409 18.38 -22.28 -5.97
CA ILE A 409 17.96 -23.50 -6.65
C ILE A 409 18.07 -23.25 -8.16
N THR A 410 18.53 -24.28 -8.88
CA THR A 410 18.69 -24.25 -10.33
C THR A 410 17.81 -25.29 -11.02
N SER A 411 17.50 -25.04 -12.29
CA SER A 411 16.78 -25.94 -13.20
C SER A 411 17.39 -25.80 -14.59
N GLY A 412 17.96 -26.88 -15.12
CA GLY A 412 18.75 -26.86 -16.35
C GLY A 412 20.02 -26.01 -16.23
N GLY A 413 20.64 -25.96 -15.05
CA GLY A 413 21.85 -25.18 -14.78
C GLY A 413 21.67 -23.66 -14.71
N LYS A 414 20.43 -23.17 -14.70
CA LYS A 414 20.09 -21.75 -14.53
C LYS A 414 19.33 -21.53 -13.22
N PRO A 415 19.44 -20.36 -12.57
CA PRO A 415 18.62 -20.03 -11.41
C PRO A 415 17.13 -20.22 -11.74
N LEU A 416 16.41 -20.93 -10.85
CA LEU A 416 14.98 -21.21 -10.99
C LEU A 416 14.14 -19.91 -10.98
N ASP A 417 14.54 -18.98 -10.13
CA ASP A 417 13.96 -17.64 -9.97
C ASP A 417 15.14 -16.65 -9.82
N ALA A 418 15.50 -16.01 -10.93
CA ALA A 418 16.63 -15.07 -11.00
C ALA A 418 16.26 -13.68 -10.47
N GLU A 419 15.01 -13.26 -10.66
CA GLU A 419 14.53 -11.91 -10.35
C GLU A 419 14.18 -11.76 -8.86
N ARG A 420 13.77 -12.85 -8.19
CA ARG A 420 13.43 -12.86 -6.76
C ARG A 420 12.40 -11.79 -6.41
N ASN A 421 11.38 -11.64 -7.25
CA ASN A 421 10.33 -10.64 -7.05
C ASN A 421 9.58 -10.86 -5.73
N ILE A 422 9.43 -9.82 -4.93
CA ILE A 422 8.69 -9.90 -3.66
C ILE A 422 7.17 -9.99 -3.91
N GLY A 423 6.50 -10.94 -3.25
CA GLY A 423 5.05 -11.20 -3.36
C GLY A 423 4.67 -12.46 -2.58
N ARG A 424 3.46 -13.00 -2.71
CA ARG A 424 3.08 -14.23 -1.97
C ARG A 424 3.95 -15.44 -2.27
N PHE A 425 4.50 -15.49 -3.49
CA PHE A 425 5.34 -16.61 -3.93
C PHE A 425 6.78 -16.48 -3.42
N ASN A 426 7.17 -15.31 -2.93
CA ASN A 426 8.46 -15.07 -2.30
C ASN A 426 8.29 -13.95 -1.25
N PRO A 427 7.64 -14.24 -0.11
CA PRO A 427 7.14 -13.19 0.78
C PRO A 427 8.18 -12.72 1.80
N LEU A 428 9.27 -13.46 1.98
CA LEU A 428 10.35 -13.11 2.91
C LEU A 428 11.35 -12.17 2.25
N PRO A 429 11.55 -10.93 2.71
CA PRO A 429 12.56 -10.05 2.13
C PRO A 429 13.98 -10.44 2.52
N THR A 430 14.92 -10.22 1.61
CA THR A 430 16.36 -10.36 1.82
C THR A 430 16.86 -9.27 2.75
N LEU A 431 17.58 -9.66 3.81
CA LEU A 431 18.13 -8.73 4.79
C LEU A 431 19.32 -7.95 4.21
N THR A 432 19.18 -6.63 4.09
CA THR A 432 20.31 -5.76 3.71
C THR A 432 21.26 -5.59 4.87
N GLU A 433 20.75 -5.16 6.03
CA GLU A 433 21.51 -4.95 7.25
C GLU A 433 20.58 -4.81 8.46
N VAL A 434 21.11 -4.84 9.68
CA VAL A 434 20.40 -4.42 10.88
C VAL A 434 20.88 -3.02 11.28
N GLN A 435 19.97 -2.06 11.38
CA GLN A 435 20.27 -0.66 11.68
C GLN A 435 19.92 -0.32 13.13
N SER A 436 20.77 0.48 13.78
CA SER A 436 20.40 1.19 15.01
C SER A 436 19.60 2.44 14.65
N VAL A 437 18.27 2.33 14.68
CA VAL A 437 17.36 3.41 14.31
C VAL A 437 17.20 4.38 15.48
N PRO A 438 17.50 5.68 15.32
CA PRO A 438 17.33 6.67 16.38
C PRO A 438 15.88 6.79 16.83
N LEU A 439 15.68 6.91 18.14
CA LEU A 439 14.37 7.08 18.75
C LEU A 439 14.37 8.20 19.80
N ARG A 440 13.17 8.68 20.12
CA ARG A 440 12.90 9.47 21.34
C ARG A 440 11.82 8.79 22.17
N ILE A 441 11.93 8.91 23.50
CA ILE A 441 10.88 8.55 24.44
C ILE A 441 10.58 9.77 25.31
N PHE A 442 9.31 10.17 25.38
CA PHE A 442 8.83 11.24 26.25
C PHE A 442 8.09 10.62 27.44
N ALA A 443 8.49 10.92 28.67
CA ALA A 443 7.82 10.40 29.86
C ALA A 443 8.01 11.32 31.07
N ALA A 444 6.96 11.47 31.90
CA ALA A 444 7.03 12.20 33.17
C ALA A 444 7.34 11.33 34.39
N THR A 445 7.26 10.01 34.25
CA THR A 445 7.58 9.04 35.29
C THR A 445 8.71 8.10 34.85
N PRO A 446 9.39 7.41 35.78
CA PRO A 446 10.44 6.45 35.42
C PRO A 446 9.94 5.40 34.42
N LEU A 447 10.77 5.08 33.41
CA LEU A 447 10.38 4.22 32.29
C LEU A 447 9.85 2.84 32.73
N ASN A 448 10.31 2.30 33.85
CA ASN A 448 9.84 1.01 34.40
C ASN A 448 8.47 1.08 35.09
N THR A 449 7.88 2.27 35.26
CA THR A 449 6.56 2.49 35.86
C THR A 449 5.48 2.87 34.86
N ILE A 450 5.82 2.94 33.57
CA ILE A 450 4.89 3.29 32.50
C ILE A 450 3.76 2.26 32.41
N THR A 451 2.52 2.73 32.37
CA THR A 451 1.32 1.90 32.22
C THR A 451 0.83 1.88 30.78
N ASP A 452 1.08 2.95 30.03
CA ASP A 452 0.58 3.12 28.66
C ASP A 452 1.71 3.68 27.78
N VAL A 453 1.99 3.03 26.66
CA VAL A 453 2.92 3.52 25.62
C VAL A 453 2.11 3.92 24.40
N ILE A 454 2.32 5.13 23.89
CA ILE A 454 1.82 5.58 22.60
C ILE A 454 2.99 5.57 21.62
N ILE A 455 2.94 4.67 20.63
CA ILE A 455 3.86 4.71 19.49
C ILE A 455 3.31 5.73 18.49
N TYR A 456 4.03 6.83 18.28
CA TYR A 456 3.64 7.87 17.33
C TYR A 456 4.49 7.82 16.05
N GLN A 457 3.82 7.93 14.89
CA GLN A 457 4.46 8.01 13.58
C GLN A 457 4.08 9.31 12.86
N HIS A 458 5.10 10.06 12.44
CA HIS A 458 4.96 11.35 11.78
C HIS A 458 4.52 11.23 10.30
N GLY A 459 4.07 12.34 9.70
CA GLY A 459 3.66 12.41 8.30
C GLY A 459 4.81 12.41 7.30
N VAL A 460 4.48 12.43 6.00
CA VAL A 460 5.49 12.55 4.93
C VAL A 460 6.21 13.89 5.06
N THR A 461 7.47 13.97 4.64
CA THR A 461 8.32 15.17 4.69
C THR A 461 8.60 15.74 6.09
N SER A 462 8.10 15.08 7.13
CA SER A 462 8.23 15.46 8.54
C SER A 462 9.35 14.63 9.23
N ILE A 463 9.45 14.79 10.55
CA ILE A 463 10.48 14.19 11.41
C ILE A 463 9.87 13.76 12.74
N LYS A 464 10.51 12.82 13.44
CA LYS A 464 10.08 12.31 14.75
C LYS A 464 10.01 13.40 15.82
N GLU A 465 10.81 14.45 15.71
CA GLU A 465 10.79 15.61 16.63
C GLU A 465 9.46 16.40 16.54
N ASN A 466 8.63 16.20 15.53
CA ASN A 466 7.29 16.80 15.54
C ASN A 466 6.40 16.23 16.66
N ALA A 467 6.80 15.13 17.32
CA ALA A 467 6.12 14.58 18.48
C ALA A 467 6.09 15.53 19.70
N TYR A 468 7.02 16.51 19.78
CA TYR A 468 6.99 17.52 20.83
C TYR A 468 5.66 18.29 20.88
N ALA A 469 4.97 18.41 19.74
CA ALA A 469 3.72 19.13 19.61
C ALA A 469 2.52 18.43 20.29
N LEU A 470 2.59 17.12 20.53
CA LEU A 470 1.49 16.35 21.12
C LEU A 470 1.88 15.63 22.42
N ALA A 471 3.17 15.39 22.66
CA ALA A 471 3.63 14.54 23.76
C ALA A 471 3.12 15.01 25.14
N LEU A 472 3.20 16.31 25.44
CA LEU A 472 2.76 16.85 26.73
C LEU A 472 1.24 16.71 26.92
N GLY A 473 0.45 16.89 25.86
CA GLY A 473 -1.00 16.71 25.92
C GLY A 473 -1.39 15.27 26.26
N GLN A 474 -0.74 14.30 25.62
CA GLN A 474 -0.97 12.87 25.88
C GLN A 474 -0.51 12.45 27.28
N ILE A 475 0.68 12.91 27.71
CA ILE A 475 1.21 12.63 29.06
C ILE A 475 0.32 13.27 30.14
N GLY A 476 -0.10 14.52 29.96
CA GLY A 476 -0.98 15.23 30.88
C GLY A 476 -2.36 14.58 31.02
N ALA A 477 -2.91 14.07 29.92
CA ALA A 477 -4.15 13.29 29.95
C ALA A 477 -3.99 11.98 30.73
N GLY A 478 -2.84 11.31 30.57
CA GLY A 478 -2.46 10.14 31.38
C GLY A 478 -2.44 10.45 32.86
N LEU A 479 -1.71 11.49 33.26
CA LEU A 479 -1.66 11.92 34.67
C LEU A 479 -3.05 12.20 35.24
N SER A 480 -3.91 12.85 34.46
CA SER A 480 -5.30 13.13 34.84
C SER A 480 -6.16 11.85 34.98
N ALA A 481 -5.81 10.80 34.25
CA ALA A 481 -6.45 9.49 34.29
C ALA A 481 -5.75 8.49 35.25
N SER A 482 -4.83 8.97 36.11
CA SER A 482 -4.01 8.10 36.99
C SER A 482 -3.20 7.05 36.23
N LYS A 483 -2.72 7.40 35.04
CA LYS A 483 -1.89 6.58 34.15
C LYS A 483 -0.52 7.22 33.95
N SER A 484 0.49 6.39 33.77
CA SER A 484 1.85 6.79 33.41
C SER A 484 2.05 6.56 31.91
N VAL A 485 2.07 7.64 31.13
CA VAL A 485 2.16 7.57 29.66
C VAL A 485 3.59 7.82 29.20
N ALA A 486 4.07 7.02 28.25
CA ALA A 486 5.24 7.32 27.45
C ALA A 486 4.88 7.46 25.96
N VAL A 487 5.45 8.44 25.27
CA VAL A 487 5.34 8.57 23.80
C VAL A 487 6.65 8.12 23.18
N VAL A 488 6.62 7.16 22.26
CA VAL A 488 7.81 6.58 21.62
C VAL A 488 7.76 6.83 20.12
N VAL A 489 8.85 7.36 19.55
CA VAL A 489 8.87 7.83 18.15
C VAL A 489 10.17 7.49 17.44
N ILE A 490 10.05 7.17 16.15
CA ILE A 490 11.16 6.96 15.20
C ILE A 490 10.85 7.69 13.89
N ASP A 491 11.89 7.96 13.11
CA ASP A 491 11.72 8.48 11.76
C ASP A 491 11.30 7.36 10.78
N HIS A 492 10.46 7.69 9.80
CA HIS A 492 10.30 6.88 8.60
C HIS A 492 11.67 6.64 7.92
N PRO A 493 11.85 5.56 7.13
CA PRO A 493 13.04 5.44 6.30
C PRO A 493 13.15 6.68 5.42
N LEU A 494 14.39 7.11 5.15
CA LEU A 494 14.68 8.30 4.34
C LEU A 494 14.15 9.63 4.90
N HIS A 495 13.71 9.70 6.17
CA HIS A 495 13.32 10.94 6.83
C HIS A 495 14.28 11.30 7.96
N GLY A 496 14.28 12.56 8.38
CA GLY A 496 15.01 13.04 9.56
C GLY A 496 16.45 12.53 9.65
N GLU A 497 16.78 11.94 10.80
CA GLU A 497 18.11 11.38 11.06
C GLU A 497 18.40 10.15 10.19
N ARG A 498 17.39 9.38 9.81
CA ARG A 498 17.57 8.14 9.03
C ARG A 498 17.97 8.42 7.59
N GLY A 499 17.34 9.40 6.95
CA GLY A 499 17.76 9.81 5.61
C GLY A 499 19.19 10.35 5.63
N TYR A 500 19.52 11.19 6.60
CA TYR A 500 20.83 11.81 6.69
C TYR A 500 21.93 10.79 7.01
N ALA A 501 21.68 9.86 7.94
CA ALA A 501 22.65 8.82 8.34
C ALA A 501 23.07 7.90 7.18
N LEU A 502 22.25 7.76 6.14
CA LEU A 502 22.59 6.94 4.96
C LEU A 502 23.66 7.57 4.05
N SER A 503 23.80 8.90 4.05
CA SER A 503 24.63 9.59 3.05
C SER A 503 25.46 10.76 3.58
N GLY A 504 25.16 11.30 4.77
CA GLY A 504 25.70 12.56 5.25
C GLY A 504 25.19 13.81 4.50
N SER A 505 24.18 13.65 3.63
CA SER A 505 23.59 14.71 2.81
C SER A 505 22.07 14.80 3.01
N LYS A 506 21.50 15.96 2.68
CA LYS A 506 20.04 16.17 2.59
C LYS A 506 19.43 15.55 1.33
N ASP A 507 20.22 15.13 0.35
CA ASP A 507 19.73 14.54 -0.91
C ASP A 507 18.96 13.23 -0.72
N THR A 508 19.26 12.51 0.36
CA THR A 508 18.58 11.26 0.77
C THR A 508 17.47 11.49 1.79
N VAL A 509 17.27 12.74 2.22
CA VAL A 509 16.27 13.11 3.22
C VAL A 509 15.02 13.60 2.50
N THR A 510 13.90 13.00 2.87
CA THR A 510 12.57 13.40 2.43
C THR A 510 12.15 14.63 3.23
N THR A 511 12.03 15.76 2.56
CA THR A 511 11.59 17.04 3.12
C THR A 511 10.53 17.68 2.22
N SER A 512 9.94 18.80 2.65
CA SER A 512 8.93 19.50 1.85
C SER A 512 9.53 20.02 0.55
N GLU A 513 10.82 20.37 0.55
CA GLU A 513 11.57 20.78 -0.63
C GLU A 513 11.99 19.59 -1.51
N ASN A 514 12.20 18.41 -0.91
CA ASN A 514 12.60 17.20 -1.61
C ASN A 514 11.78 15.97 -1.15
N PRO A 515 10.52 15.81 -1.60
CA PRO A 515 9.68 14.69 -1.20
C PRO A 515 9.99 13.39 -1.95
N THR A 516 10.85 13.46 -2.98
CA THR A 516 11.10 12.36 -3.91
C THR A 516 11.89 11.16 -3.38
N PRO A 517 12.76 11.25 -2.36
CA PRO A 517 13.48 10.09 -1.84
C PRO A 517 12.53 8.99 -1.36
N TYR A 518 11.50 9.36 -0.59
CA TYR A 518 10.50 8.39 -0.12
C TYR A 518 9.43 8.09 -1.16
N LEU A 519 8.85 9.11 -1.83
CA LEU A 519 7.76 8.89 -2.78
C LEU A 519 8.21 8.17 -4.06
N ASN A 520 9.47 8.33 -4.44
CA ASN A 520 10.15 7.69 -5.55
C ASN A 520 9.30 7.50 -6.82
N LEU A 521 8.80 8.62 -7.36
CA LEU A 521 7.93 8.66 -8.55
C LEU A 521 8.54 8.04 -9.81
N GLY A 522 9.88 7.88 -9.82
CA GLY A 522 10.61 7.25 -10.91
C GLY A 522 10.72 5.73 -10.78
N TYR A 523 10.64 5.16 -9.58
CA TYR A 523 10.77 3.71 -9.34
C TYR A 523 9.69 3.25 -8.38
N LEU A 524 8.52 2.92 -8.93
CA LEU A 524 7.29 2.63 -8.18
C LEU A 524 7.44 1.43 -7.22
N THR A 525 8.26 0.45 -7.57
CA THR A 525 8.56 -0.70 -6.69
C THR A 525 9.29 -0.27 -5.43
N VAL A 526 10.20 0.70 -5.53
CA VAL A 526 10.89 1.27 -4.36
C VAL A 526 9.93 2.14 -3.54
N ALA A 527 9.01 2.88 -4.17
CA ALA A 527 7.98 3.63 -3.47
C ALA A 527 7.09 2.70 -2.60
N ARG A 528 6.67 1.57 -3.16
CA ARG A 528 5.96 0.49 -2.44
C ARG A 528 6.78 -0.03 -1.26
N ASP A 529 8.07 -0.29 -1.50
CA ASP A 529 8.94 -0.90 -0.50
C ASP A 529 9.36 0.06 0.61
N ASN A 530 9.43 1.37 0.35
CA ASN A 530 9.59 2.40 1.38
C ASN A 530 8.43 2.38 2.39
N LEU A 531 7.20 2.16 1.91
CA LEU A 531 6.02 2.01 2.75
C LEU A 531 6.04 0.67 3.52
N LYS A 532 6.43 -0.44 2.87
CA LYS A 532 6.62 -1.73 3.55
C LYS A 532 7.70 -1.66 4.63
N GLN A 533 8.82 -0.98 4.38
CA GLN A 533 9.88 -0.77 5.37
C GLN A 533 9.37 0.05 6.57
N SER A 534 8.57 1.09 6.33
CA SER A 534 7.95 1.85 7.43
C SER A 534 7.09 0.97 8.34
N VAL A 535 6.30 0.07 7.77
CA VAL A 535 5.48 -0.88 8.54
C VAL A 535 6.36 -1.93 9.24
N ALA A 536 7.40 -2.44 8.57
CA ALA A 536 8.35 -3.37 9.16
C ALA A 536 9.09 -2.78 10.36
N ASP A 537 9.50 -1.51 10.27
CA ASP A 537 10.15 -0.77 11.35
C ASP A 537 9.20 -0.58 12.54
N LEU A 538 7.94 -0.26 12.29
CA LEU A 538 6.91 -0.12 13.33
C LEU A 538 6.57 -1.45 14.01
N LEU A 539 6.49 -2.55 13.25
CA LEU A 539 6.34 -3.90 13.80
C LEU A 539 7.53 -4.24 14.71
N GLY A 540 8.76 -3.96 14.26
CA GLY A 540 9.97 -4.19 15.03
C GLY A 540 10.06 -3.29 16.27
N LEU A 541 9.64 -2.02 16.19
CA LEU A 541 9.56 -1.12 17.33
C LEU A 541 8.55 -1.61 18.36
N ARG A 542 7.36 -2.04 17.92
CA ARG A 542 6.34 -2.61 18.82
C ARG A 542 6.87 -3.86 19.52
N LEU A 543 7.56 -4.74 18.79
CA LEU A 543 8.22 -5.90 19.37
C LEU A 543 9.26 -5.49 20.41
N ALA A 544 10.10 -4.49 20.10
CA ALA A 544 11.13 -4.00 21.00
C ALA A 544 10.55 -3.42 22.30
N VAL A 545 9.46 -2.65 22.23
CA VAL A 545 8.72 -2.16 23.40
C VAL A 545 8.20 -3.34 24.23
N GLY A 546 7.65 -4.38 23.58
CA GLY A 546 7.19 -5.59 24.26
C GLY A 546 8.31 -6.35 24.98
N LEU A 547 9.48 -6.48 24.35
CA LEU A 547 10.65 -7.14 24.94
C LEU A 547 11.26 -6.33 26.09
N ALA A 548 11.33 -5.01 25.94
CA ALA A 548 11.75 -4.10 27.00
C ALA A 548 10.84 -4.22 28.24
N ASN A 549 9.53 -4.37 28.03
CA ASN A 549 8.58 -4.57 29.12
C ASN A 549 8.68 -5.96 29.77
N ALA A 550 8.58 -7.01 28.95
CA ALA A 550 8.43 -8.39 29.43
C ALA A 550 9.73 -9.01 29.94
N ARG A 551 10.90 -8.52 29.49
CA ARG A 551 12.21 -9.13 29.77
C ARG A 551 13.27 -8.13 30.20
N GLY A 552 12.97 -6.82 30.27
CA GLY A 552 13.96 -5.78 30.54
C GLY A 552 15.06 -5.66 29.47
N LEU A 553 14.88 -6.29 28.30
CA LEU A 553 15.89 -6.31 27.25
C LEU A 553 15.97 -4.94 26.57
N GLY A 554 17.15 -4.33 26.64
CA GLY A 554 17.37 -3.01 26.06
C GLY A 554 17.06 -1.82 26.99
N GLY A 555 16.83 -2.11 28.29
CA GLY A 555 16.35 -1.15 29.27
C GLY A 555 14.86 -1.34 29.52
N GLN A 556 14.44 -1.33 30.80
CA GLN A 556 13.05 -1.55 31.16
C GLN A 556 12.17 -0.39 30.68
N LEU A 557 11.16 -0.69 29.86
CA LEU A 557 10.10 0.23 29.45
C LEU A 557 8.74 -0.43 29.72
N GLY A 558 7.94 0.19 30.58
CA GLY A 558 6.64 -0.32 31.01
C GLY A 558 6.71 -1.17 32.28
N GLY A 559 5.60 -1.18 33.02
CA GLY A 559 5.32 -2.05 34.16
C GLY A 559 4.37 -3.21 33.82
N ALA A 560 3.89 -3.90 34.85
CA ALA A 560 2.92 -4.99 34.69
C ALA A 560 1.61 -4.49 34.07
N GLY A 561 1.09 -5.22 33.07
CA GLY A 561 -0.17 -4.87 32.40
C GLY A 561 -0.05 -3.72 31.39
N LEU A 562 1.17 -3.41 30.92
CA LEU A 562 1.43 -2.35 29.94
C LEU A 562 0.43 -2.39 28.76
N LYS A 563 -0.16 -1.23 28.48
CA LYS A 563 -1.00 -0.97 27.32
C LYS A 563 -0.20 -0.28 26.23
N VAL A 564 -0.41 -0.68 24.98
CA VAL A 564 0.31 -0.08 23.84
C VAL A 564 -0.70 0.42 22.80
N HIS A 565 -0.61 1.71 22.53
CA HIS A 565 -1.46 2.44 21.60
C HIS A 565 -0.64 2.87 20.40
N PHE A 566 -1.30 3.01 19.25
CA PHE A 566 -0.71 3.60 18.05
C PHE A 566 -1.37 4.94 17.74
N LEU A 567 -0.59 5.95 17.36
CA LEU A 567 -1.08 7.20 16.77
C LEU A 567 -0.29 7.54 15.52
N GLY A 568 -0.95 7.66 14.38
CA GLY A 568 -0.32 8.09 13.13
C GLY A 568 -0.91 9.40 12.63
N HIS A 569 -0.08 10.20 11.96
CA HIS A 569 -0.53 11.38 11.20
C HIS A 569 -0.19 11.23 9.72
N SER A 570 -1.13 11.51 8.81
CA SER A 570 -0.86 11.55 7.36
C SER A 570 -0.23 10.24 6.88
N LEU A 571 0.97 10.25 6.28
CA LEU A 571 1.73 9.04 5.95
C LEU A 571 1.93 8.09 7.15
N GLY A 572 2.13 8.63 8.35
CA GLY A 572 2.18 7.83 9.57
C GLY A 572 0.85 7.16 9.90
N ALA A 573 -0.29 7.77 9.54
CA ALA A 573 -1.61 7.15 9.63
C ALA A 573 -1.85 6.13 8.49
N ILE A 574 -1.34 6.38 7.29
CA ILE A 574 -1.35 5.43 6.15
C ILE A 574 -0.57 4.16 6.51
N ALA A 575 0.69 4.31 6.94
CA ALA A 575 1.50 3.20 7.44
C ALA A 575 0.90 2.57 8.71
N GLY A 576 0.25 3.38 9.54
CA GLY A 576 -0.46 2.96 10.74
C GLY A 576 -1.64 2.04 10.47
N ALA A 577 -2.46 2.34 9.47
CA ALA A 577 -3.56 1.46 9.06
C ALA A 577 -3.03 0.09 8.61
N ASN A 578 -1.94 0.06 7.84
CA ASN A 578 -1.25 -1.18 7.47
C ASN A 578 -0.69 -1.92 8.68
N LEU A 579 -0.03 -1.20 9.60
CA LEU A 579 0.52 -1.77 10.82
C LEU A 579 -0.58 -2.44 11.65
N LEU A 580 -1.68 -1.74 11.91
CA LEU A 580 -2.78 -2.25 12.74
C LEU A 580 -3.48 -3.44 12.07
N ALA A 581 -3.54 -3.47 10.74
CA ALA A 581 -4.07 -4.60 9.99
C ALA A 581 -3.22 -5.88 10.16
N VAL A 582 -1.92 -5.78 10.48
CA VAL A 582 -0.99 -6.91 10.54
C VAL A 582 -0.56 -7.25 11.98
N ALA A 583 -0.34 -6.24 12.82
CA ALA A 583 0.25 -6.37 14.15
C ALA A 583 -0.61 -7.23 15.10
N ASN A 584 -1.94 -7.17 14.97
CA ASN A 584 -2.85 -7.94 15.83
C ASN A 584 -3.24 -9.32 15.26
N GLN A 585 -2.84 -9.66 14.03
CA GLN A 585 -3.08 -11.00 13.48
C GLN A 585 -2.22 -12.06 14.20
N THR A 586 -2.66 -13.31 14.26
CA THR A 586 -1.85 -14.36 14.90
C THR A 586 -0.69 -14.80 14.01
N THR A 587 0.48 -15.03 14.62
CA THR A 587 1.63 -15.71 14.02
C THR A 587 1.58 -17.23 14.22
N GLY A 588 0.57 -17.73 14.95
CA GLY A 588 0.50 -19.09 15.47
C GLY A 588 1.20 -19.27 16.83
N SER A 589 1.84 -18.22 17.37
CA SER A 589 2.50 -18.24 18.69
C SER A 589 1.90 -17.17 19.61
N ALA A 590 1.15 -17.60 20.63
CA ALA A 590 0.55 -16.69 21.60
C ALA A 590 1.57 -15.76 22.30
N GLN A 591 2.79 -16.26 22.52
CA GLN A 591 3.87 -15.50 23.13
C GLN A 591 4.38 -14.38 22.21
N ALA A 592 4.55 -14.68 20.91
CA ALA A 592 4.93 -13.67 19.93
C ALA A 592 3.79 -12.67 19.70
N ASP A 593 2.55 -13.16 19.58
CA ASP A 593 1.36 -12.35 19.35
C ASP A 593 1.16 -11.29 20.44
N ALA A 594 1.39 -11.65 21.71
CA ALA A 594 1.33 -10.71 22.83
C ALA A 594 2.34 -9.56 22.72
N LEU A 595 3.50 -9.79 22.08
CA LEU A 595 4.54 -8.78 21.89
C LEU A 595 4.26 -7.82 20.72
N PHE A 596 3.41 -8.21 19.76
CA PHE A 596 3.01 -7.34 18.65
C PHE A 596 1.68 -6.61 18.89
N LYS A 597 0.89 -7.06 19.86
CA LYS A 597 -0.48 -6.58 20.05
C LYS A 597 -0.55 -5.08 20.39
N PHE A 598 -1.37 -4.34 19.67
CA PHE A 598 -1.85 -3.01 20.08
C PHE A 598 -3.20 -3.14 20.80
N ASP A 599 -3.43 -2.28 21.80
CA ASP A 599 -4.69 -2.17 22.53
C ASP A 599 -5.66 -1.20 21.85
N THR A 600 -5.18 -0.10 21.26
CA THR A 600 -5.99 0.86 20.50
C THR A 600 -5.19 1.51 19.36
N GLY A 601 -5.88 2.06 18.36
CA GLY A 601 -5.26 2.79 17.25
C GLY A 601 -5.90 4.16 17.00
N GLY A 602 -5.08 5.16 16.67
CA GLY A 602 -5.47 6.50 16.28
C GLY A 602 -4.92 6.87 14.90
N LEU A 603 -5.78 7.31 13.98
CA LEU A 603 -5.40 7.66 12.60
C LEU A 603 -5.83 9.10 12.28
N ALA A 604 -4.89 10.05 12.30
CA ALA A 604 -5.17 11.44 11.98
C ALA A 604 -4.91 11.74 10.50
N MET A 605 -5.98 12.06 9.76
CA MET A 605 -5.98 12.40 8.34
C MET A 605 -5.31 11.30 7.47
N PRO A 606 -5.73 10.02 7.58
CA PRO A 606 -5.19 8.93 6.75
C PRO A 606 -5.78 8.97 5.33
N GLY A 607 -5.23 8.21 4.39
CA GLY A 607 -5.87 8.04 3.08
C GLY A 607 -5.51 6.73 2.40
N GLY A 608 -6.42 6.22 1.59
CA GLY A 608 -6.20 5.05 0.73
C GLY A 608 -6.16 5.43 -0.75
N GLY A 609 -5.74 4.49 -1.60
CA GLY A 609 -5.57 4.76 -3.03
C GLY A 609 -4.50 5.83 -3.25
N ILE A 610 -3.28 5.55 -2.79
CA ILE A 610 -2.16 6.49 -2.66
C ILE A 610 -1.87 7.21 -3.98
N ALA A 611 -1.85 6.52 -5.12
CA ALA A 611 -1.52 7.18 -6.39
C ALA A 611 -2.61 8.19 -6.84
N PRO A 612 -3.91 7.84 -6.95
CA PRO A 612 -4.93 8.82 -7.26
C PRO A 612 -5.02 9.91 -6.18
N LEU A 613 -4.85 9.57 -4.91
CA LEU A 613 -4.77 10.53 -3.80
C LEU A 613 -3.69 11.58 -4.04
N LEU A 614 -2.46 11.16 -4.31
CA LEU A 614 -1.33 12.07 -4.52
C LEU A 614 -1.51 12.94 -5.75
N LEU A 615 -2.06 12.39 -6.85
CA LEU A 615 -2.32 13.14 -8.08
C LEU A 615 -3.46 14.16 -7.94
N ASN A 616 -4.44 13.88 -7.09
CA ASN A 616 -5.58 14.78 -6.86
C ASN A 616 -5.41 15.67 -5.61
N SER A 617 -4.31 15.51 -4.88
CA SER A 617 -3.92 16.38 -3.77
C SER A 617 -3.70 17.83 -4.27
N PRO A 618 -4.36 18.85 -3.70
CA PRO A 618 -4.04 20.24 -3.98
C PRO A 618 -2.56 20.60 -3.69
N SER A 619 -1.97 20.05 -2.61
CA SER A 619 -0.59 20.33 -2.24
C SER A 619 0.46 19.57 -3.06
N PHE A 620 0.24 18.27 -3.33
CA PHE A 620 1.23 17.42 -4.01
C PHE A 620 0.97 17.23 -5.51
N GLY A 621 -0.30 17.27 -5.93
CA GLY A 621 -0.74 16.97 -7.28
C GLY A 621 -0.06 17.82 -8.35
N PRO A 622 0.08 19.14 -8.19
CA PRO A 622 0.79 19.99 -9.16
C PRO A 622 2.23 19.52 -9.42
N THR A 623 2.99 19.26 -8.35
CA THR A 623 4.40 18.84 -8.45
C THR A 623 4.53 17.46 -9.10
N ILE A 624 3.64 16.53 -8.75
CA ILE A 624 3.64 15.17 -9.30
C ILE A 624 3.25 15.20 -10.78
N LYS A 625 2.16 15.90 -11.14
CA LYS A 625 1.70 16.03 -12.52
C LYS A 625 2.76 16.66 -13.41
N MET A 626 3.39 17.75 -12.97
CA MET A 626 4.51 18.37 -13.69
C MET A 626 5.67 17.40 -13.86
N SER A 627 6.06 16.69 -12.79
CA SER A 627 7.20 15.75 -12.83
C SER A 627 6.95 14.59 -13.79
N VAL A 628 5.76 13.98 -13.74
CA VAL A 628 5.38 12.86 -14.63
C VAL A 628 5.32 13.32 -16.08
N LEU A 629 4.63 14.43 -16.36
CA LEU A 629 4.42 14.91 -17.73
C LEU A 629 5.71 15.42 -18.38
N THR A 630 6.54 16.17 -17.66
CA THR A 630 7.82 16.67 -18.21
C THR A 630 8.90 15.61 -18.29
N SER A 631 8.82 14.54 -17.49
CA SER A 631 9.68 13.36 -17.65
C SER A 631 9.28 12.52 -18.86
N GLY A 632 7.98 12.47 -19.16
CA GLY A 632 7.43 11.69 -20.28
C GLY A 632 7.41 12.38 -21.64
N SER A 633 7.44 13.71 -21.69
CA SER A 633 7.49 14.47 -22.93
C SER A 633 8.57 15.55 -22.89
N PRO A 634 9.67 15.37 -23.67
CA PRO A 634 10.64 16.44 -23.92
C PRO A 634 10.00 17.71 -24.49
N GLU A 635 8.94 17.56 -25.27
CA GLU A 635 8.20 18.66 -25.89
C GLU A 635 7.44 19.47 -24.83
N LEU A 636 6.70 18.83 -23.93
CA LEU A 636 6.06 19.51 -22.79
C LEU A 636 7.10 20.14 -21.87
N LYS A 637 8.24 19.48 -21.65
CA LYS A 637 9.33 20.04 -20.85
C LYS A 637 9.89 21.32 -21.48
N ALA A 638 10.24 21.27 -22.76
CA ALA A 638 10.76 22.43 -23.48
C ALA A 638 9.73 23.56 -23.56
N GLY A 639 8.47 23.21 -23.84
CA GLY A 639 7.35 24.16 -23.89
C GLY A 639 7.16 24.86 -22.55
N PHE A 640 7.19 24.12 -21.43
CA PHE A 640 7.08 24.74 -20.12
C PHE A 640 8.30 25.58 -19.76
N THR A 641 9.53 25.15 -20.11
CA THR A 641 10.72 25.99 -19.91
C THR A 641 10.60 27.33 -20.63
N ALA A 642 9.99 27.37 -21.82
CA ALA A 642 9.71 28.61 -22.55
C ALA A 642 8.56 29.43 -21.91
N TYR A 643 7.55 28.77 -21.35
CA TYR A 643 6.41 29.43 -20.70
C TYR A 643 6.72 29.96 -19.29
N ALA A 644 7.65 29.32 -18.57
CA ALA A 644 7.93 29.57 -17.15
C ALA A 644 8.12 31.06 -16.75
N PRO A 645 8.72 31.93 -17.59
CA PRO A 645 8.81 33.36 -17.28
C PRO A 645 7.44 34.07 -17.15
N ASN A 646 6.36 33.49 -17.68
CA ASN A 646 5.00 34.04 -17.61
C ASN A 646 4.20 33.53 -16.41
N CYS A 647 4.77 32.64 -15.59
CA CYS A 647 4.07 32.03 -14.46
C CYS A 647 3.65 33.06 -13.42
N LYS A 648 2.38 32.98 -13.00
CA LYS A 648 1.84 33.80 -11.90
C LYS A 648 1.95 33.12 -10.54
N THR A 649 2.08 31.79 -10.56
CA THR A 649 2.20 30.96 -9.37
C THR A 649 3.51 30.15 -9.38
N ALA A 650 3.78 29.43 -8.29
CA ALA A 650 4.92 28.52 -8.23
C ALA A 650 4.93 27.55 -9.42
N ALA A 651 6.12 27.18 -9.90
CA ALA A 651 6.30 26.48 -11.18
C ALA A 651 5.35 25.27 -11.38
N ALA A 652 5.18 24.43 -10.35
CA ALA A 652 4.28 23.28 -10.43
C ALA A 652 2.80 23.67 -10.58
N ASN A 653 2.33 24.68 -9.84
CA ASN A 653 0.98 25.21 -9.95
C ASN A 653 0.77 25.88 -11.32
N CYS A 654 1.74 26.67 -11.76
CA CYS A 654 1.72 27.30 -13.07
C CYS A 654 1.66 26.25 -14.18
N PHE A 655 2.45 25.17 -14.08
CA PHE A 655 2.44 24.09 -15.06
C PHE A 655 1.03 23.51 -15.26
N VAL A 656 0.35 23.19 -14.15
CA VAL A 656 -0.96 22.53 -14.20
C VAL A 656 -2.10 23.49 -14.48
N ASN A 657 -2.09 24.69 -13.90
CA ASN A 657 -3.25 25.59 -13.89
C ASN A 657 -3.15 26.72 -14.92
N GLU A 658 -1.97 26.98 -15.50
CA GLU A 658 -1.73 28.09 -16.44
C GLU A 658 -1.20 27.57 -17.78
N PHE A 659 -0.12 26.77 -17.76
CA PHE A 659 0.53 26.27 -18.97
C PHE A 659 -0.28 25.17 -19.67
N LEU A 660 -0.59 24.05 -19.00
CA LEU A 660 -1.34 22.95 -19.62
C LEU A 660 -2.68 23.40 -20.25
N PRO A 661 -3.51 24.24 -19.57
CA PRO A 661 -4.75 24.73 -20.16
C PRO A 661 -4.56 25.66 -21.37
N SER A 662 -3.37 26.26 -21.52
CA SER A 662 -3.04 27.11 -22.67
C SER A 662 -2.66 26.32 -23.94
N LEU A 663 -2.44 25.01 -23.82
CA LEU A 663 -2.09 24.14 -24.95
C LEU A 663 -3.34 23.71 -25.73
N ASP A 664 -3.15 23.18 -26.94
CA ASP A 664 -4.26 22.67 -27.74
C ASP A 664 -4.91 21.42 -27.12
N ALA A 665 -6.15 21.13 -27.53
CA ALA A 665 -6.94 20.03 -26.98
C ALA A 665 -6.31 18.64 -27.16
N ALA A 666 -5.55 18.41 -28.24
CA ALA A 666 -4.91 17.12 -28.48
C ALA A 666 -3.73 16.92 -27.51
N THR A 667 -2.94 17.95 -27.27
CA THR A 667 -1.86 17.93 -26.29
C THR A 667 -2.39 17.74 -24.87
N GLN A 668 -3.50 18.40 -24.51
CA GLN A 668 -4.17 18.21 -23.23
C GLN A 668 -4.69 16.77 -23.06
N ALA A 669 -5.30 16.19 -24.09
CA ALA A 669 -5.75 14.79 -24.07
C ALA A 669 -4.58 13.80 -23.93
N GLY A 670 -3.45 14.06 -24.61
CA GLY A 670 -2.23 13.27 -24.47
C GLY A 670 -1.64 13.33 -23.05
N ALA A 671 -1.65 14.51 -22.43
CA ALA A 671 -1.22 14.66 -21.04
C ALA A 671 -2.15 13.90 -20.07
N ALA A 672 -3.48 14.01 -20.25
CA ALA A 672 -4.44 13.27 -19.45
C ALA A 672 -4.26 11.75 -19.55
N SER A 673 -4.07 11.22 -20.77
CA SER A 673 -3.79 9.80 -21.02
C SER A 673 -2.49 9.32 -20.35
N THR A 674 -1.44 10.15 -20.38
CA THR A 674 -0.16 9.87 -19.71
C THR A 674 -0.35 9.78 -18.20
N LEU A 675 -1.09 10.73 -17.60
CA LEU A 675 -1.38 10.72 -16.17
C LEU A 675 -2.23 9.51 -15.77
N GLN A 676 -3.26 9.16 -16.56
CA GLN A 676 -4.09 7.99 -16.30
C GLN A 676 -3.28 6.70 -16.31
N SER A 677 -2.43 6.52 -17.32
CA SER A 677 -1.54 5.35 -17.45
C SER A 677 -0.56 5.25 -16.28
N TYR A 678 0.05 6.38 -15.89
CA TYR A 678 0.91 6.45 -14.73
C TYR A 678 0.16 6.11 -13.44
N THR A 679 -1.05 6.66 -13.24
CA THR A 679 -1.88 6.40 -12.06
C THR A 679 -2.21 4.92 -11.93
N PHE A 680 -2.60 4.29 -13.04
CA PHE A 680 -2.91 2.86 -13.09
C PHE A 680 -1.72 2.01 -12.65
N ALA A 681 -0.54 2.26 -13.23
CA ALA A 681 0.66 1.51 -12.89
C ALA A 681 1.13 1.80 -11.46
N ALA A 682 1.15 3.07 -11.06
CA ALA A 682 1.54 3.48 -9.71
C ALA A 682 0.66 2.84 -8.65
N GLN A 683 -0.67 2.91 -8.79
CA GLN A 683 -1.56 2.31 -7.82
C GLN A 683 -1.46 0.78 -7.82
N SER A 684 -1.40 0.15 -9.00
CA SER A 684 -1.24 -1.29 -9.09
C SER A 684 0.03 -1.75 -8.37
N VAL A 685 1.16 -1.07 -8.54
CA VAL A 685 2.41 -1.44 -7.84
C VAL A 685 2.31 -1.18 -6.34
N LEU A 686 1.66 -0.10 -5.92
CA LEU A 686 1.50 0.28 -4.52
C LEU A 686 0.46 -0.56 -3.76
N ASP A 687 -0.44 -1.26 -4.46
CA ASP A 687 -1.60 -1.94 -3.84
C ASP A 687 -1.24 -2.86 -2.68
N SER A 688 -0.17 -3.66 -2.79
CA SER A 688 0.29 -4.56 -1.70
C SER A 688 0.87 -3.83 -0.48
N ALA A 689 0.95 -2.50 -0.53
CA ALA A 689 1.32 -1.62 0.57
C ALA A 689 0.27 -0.53 0.84
N ASP A 690 -0.86 -0.50 0.12
CA ASP A 690 -1.87 0.54 0.25
C ASP A 690 -2.88 0.20 1.35
N PRO A 691 -3.18 1.11 2.29
CA PRO A 691 -4.15 0.84 3.35
C PRO A 691 -5.56 0.60 2.84
N ILE A 692 -5.91 1.00 1.61
CA ILE A 692 -7.21 0.63 1.03
C ILE A 692 -7.35 -0.89 0.86
N ASN A 693 -6.26 -1.62 0.63
CA ASN A 693 -6.26 -3.08 0.48
C ASN A 693 -6.04 -3.80 1.82
N LEU A 694 -5.22 -3.21 2.69
CA LEU A 694 -4.83 -3.83 3.95
C LEU A 694 -5.79 -3.52 5.10
N GLY A 695 -6.50 -2.38 5.05
CA GLY A 695 -7.34 -1.88 6.14
C GLY A 695 -8.45 -2.84 6.57
N SER A 696 -8.94 -3.69 5.67
CA SER A 696 -9.93 -4.73 5.97
C SER A 696 -9.41 -5.79 6.97
N GLY A 697 -8.08 -5.89 7.14
CA GLY A 697 -7.44 -6.72 8.15
C GLY A 697 -7.54 -6.16 9.57
N VAL A 698 -7.93 -4.90 9.76
CA VAL A 698 -8.24 -4.36 11.09
C VAL A 698 -9.60 -4.90 11.53
N ALA A 699 -9.62 -5.66 12.63
CA ALA A 699 -10.87 -6.19 13.16
C ALA A 699 -11.82 -5.04 13.56
N LYS A 700 -13.10 -5.14 13.18
CA LYS A 700 -14.12 -4.13 13.53
C LYS A 700 -14.37 -3.99 15.04
N SER A 701 -13.94 -4.98 15.83
CA SER A 701 -13.97 -4.95 17.30
C SER A 701 -12.74 -4.29 17.91
N PHE A 702 -11.70 -4.02 17.13
CA PHE A 702 -10.50 -3.35 17.61
C PHE A 702 -10.82 -1.87 17.87
N PRO A 703 -10.45 -1.29 19.04
CA PRO A 703 -10.69 0.11 19.25
C PRO A 703 -9.87 0.99 18.30
N LEU A 704 -10.55 1.66 17.37
CA LEU A 704 -9.96 2.51 16.36
C LEU A 704 -10.67 3.87 16.31
N PHE A 705 -9.90 4.95 16.40
CA PHE A 705 -10.39 6.29 16.24
C PHE A 705 -9.65 7.00 15.10
N ALA A 706 -10.38 7.69 14.23
CA ALA A 706 -9.77 8.46 13.14
C ALA A 706 -10.32 9.89 13.07
N THR A 707 -9.57 10.76 12.42
CA THR A 707 -10.01 12.14 12.15
C THR A 707 -9.77 12.49 10.69
N GLU A 708 -10.61 13.36 10.14
CA GLU A 708 -10.39 14.01 8.86
C GLU A 708 -10.85 15.47 8.90
N ILE A 709 -10.30 16.32 8.03
CA ILE A 709 -10.77 17.69 7.83
C ILE A 709 -11.66 17.72 6.59
N VAL A 710 -12.96 17.97 6.76
CA VAL A 710 -13.94 18.04 5.66
C VAL A 710 -14.25 19.47 5.24
N GLY A 711 -13.88 20.46 6.07
CA GLY A 711 -14.22 21.86 5.85
C GLY A 711 -15.71 22.15 6.07
N ASP A 712 -16.10 23.41 5.90
CA ASP A 712 -17.47 23.88 6.11
C ASP A 712 -18.25 24.04 4.78
N GLY A 713 -17.63 23.68 3.65
CA GLY A 713 -18.19 23.88 2.31
C GLY A 713 -18.20 25.34 1.85
N ALA A 714 -17.54 26.24 2.59
CA ALA A 714 -17.47 27.66 2.32
C ALA A 714 -16.02 28.19 2.48
N LEU A 715 -15.70 28.80 3.62
CA LEU A 715 -14.41 29.46 3.84
C LEU A 715 -13.35 28.49 4.36
N SER A 716 -13.75 27.50 5.14
CA SER A 716 -12.84 26.48 5.67
C SER A 716 -12.73 25.35 4.65
N LEU A 717 -11.57 25.24 4.02
CA LEU A 717 -11.33 24.24 3.00
C LEU A 717 -11.24 22.82 3.60
N PRO A 718 -11.61 21.78 2.84
CA PRO A 718 -11.26 20.41 3.22
C PRO A 718 -9.74 20.22 3.25
N ASP A 719 -9.28 19.07 3.72
CA ASP A 719 -7.87 18.70 3.72
C ASP A 719 -7.22 18.89 2.33
N GLN A 720 -6.19 19.72 2.27
CA GLN A 720 -5.49 20.10 1.02
C GLN A 720 -4.34 19.15 0.66
N VAL A 721 -4.03 18.19 1.53
CA VAL A 721 -2.99 17.19 1.30
C VAL A 721 -3.62 15.84 0.95
N ILE A 722 -4.59 15.38 1.74
CA ILE A 722 -5.30 14.12 1.54
C ILE A 722 -6.77 14.43 1.20
N PRO A 723 -7.16 14.38 -0.10
CA PRO A 723 -8.55 14.60 -0.48
C PRO A 723 -9.50 13.63 0.24
N ASN A 724 -10.67 14.11 0.68
CA ASN A 724 -11.60 13.23 1.38
C ASN A 724 -12.20 12.15 0.46
N SER A 725 -12.42 12.48 -0.81
CA SER A 725 -12.86 11.56 -1.86
C SER A 725 -12.45 12.04 -3.25
N ILE A 726 -12.40 11.13 -4.23
CA ILE A 726 -11.99 11.43 -5.59
C ILE A 726 -12.99 10.83 -6.57
N ALA A 727 -13.69 11.67 -7.33
CA ALA A 727 -14.76 11.22 -8.23
C ALA A 727 -14.27 10.23 -9.31
N SER A 728 -13.06 10.44 -9.84
CA SER A 728 -12.45 9.56 -10.86
C SER A 728 -11.81 8.30 -10.28
N ALA A 729 -11.69 8.18 -8.96
CA ALA A 729 -11.10 7.05 -8.27
C ALA A 729 -11.88 6.76 -6.97
N PRO A 730 -12.99 6.00 -7.03
CA PRO A 730 -13.91 5.81 -5.90
C PRO A 730 -13.29 5.20 -4.63
N LEU A 731 -12.10 4.60 -4.75
CA LEU A 731 -11.33 4.00 -3.67
C LEU A 731 -10.21 4.90 -3.13
N GLY A 732 -10.07 6.13 -3.65
CA GLY A 732 -9.05 7.09 -3.23
C GLY A 732 -9.56 8.15 -2.24
N GLY A 733 -8.79 8.39 -1.18
CA GLY A 733 -9.06 9.42 -0.15
C GLY A 733 -9.25 8.87 1.27
N THR A 734 -9.64 9.74 2.20
CA THR A 734 -9.95 9.39 3.61
C THR A 734 -11.24 8.57 3.72
N GLU A 735 -12.32 8.98 3.05
CA GLU A 735 -13.66 8.39 3.20
C GLU A 735 -13.75 6.96 2.67
N PRO A 736 -13.17 6.62 1.50
CA PRO A 736 -13.10 5.22 1.08
C PRO A 736 -12.32 4.34 2.06
N LEU A 737 -11.24 4.86 2.65
CA LEU A 737 -10.48 4.15 3.67
C LEU A 737 -11.29 3.96 4.96
N PHE A 738 -12.02 4.98 5.43
CA PHE A 738 -12.91 4.87 6.59
C PHE A 738 -13.99 3.80 6.38
N ARG A 739 -14.53 3.69 5.16
CA ARG A 739 -15.49 2.64 4.79
C ARG A 739 -14.87 1.24 4.84
N VAL A 740 -13.65 1.07 4.34
CA VAL A 740 -12.92 -0.20 4.39
C VAL A 740 -12.61 -0.61 5.83
N LEU A 741 -12.19 0.35 6.67
CA LEU A 741 -11.96 0.14 8.10
C LEU A 741 -13.26 -0.15 8.86
N GLY A 742 -14.41 0.31 8.34
CA GLY A 742 -15.71 0.12 8.98
C GLY A 742 -16.01 1.13 10.08
N LEU A 743 -15.42 2.32 10.01
CA LEU A 743 -15.57 3.37 11.02
C LEU A 743 -16.97 3.99 10.98
N GLN A 744 -17.54 4.18 12.16
CA GLN A 744 -18.80 4.91 12.34
C GLN A 744 -18.54 6.41 12.49
N GLU A 745 -19.53 7.24 12.19
CA GLU A 745 -19.41 8.68 12.39
C GLU A 745 -19.55 9.06 13.87
N LEU A 746 -18.65 9.91 14.38
CA LEU A 746 -18.75 10.51 15.71
C LEU A 746 -19.57 11.80 15.66
N LYS A 747 -20.60 11.94 16.52
CA LYS A 747 -21.50 13.09 16.61
C LYS A 747 -21.86 13.41 18.06
N GLY A 748 -22.22 14.67 18.32
CA GLY A 748 -22.62 15.15 19.65
C GLY A 748 -21.46 15.70 20.49
N SER A 749 -21.75 15.98 21.76
CA SER A 749 -20.87 16.68 22.70
C SER A 749 -20.66 15.89 23.99
N GLY A 750 -19.58 16.17 24.70
CA GLY A 750 -19.25 15.57 25.99
C GLY A 750 -18.48 14.26 25.86
N VAL A 751 -18.69 13.32 26.78
CA VAL A 751 -18.04 12.00 26.76
C VAL A 751 -18.91 11.03 25.98
N LEU A 752 -18.49 10.73 24.76
CA LEU A 752 -19.23 9.87 23.84
C LEU A 752 -18.64 8.47 23.83
N PRO A 753 -19.47 7.40 23.79
CA PRO A 753 -18.99 6.06 23.47
C PRO A 753 -18.25 6.10 22.13
N ALA A 754 -17.00 5.65 22.14
CA ALA A 754 -16.16 5.61 20.96
C ALA A 754 -15.35 4.32 21.01
N GLY A 755 -15.78 3.34 20.22
CA GLY A 755 -15.02 2.10 19.99
C GLY A 755 -14.34 2.11 18.63
N HIS A 756 -15.13 2.31 17.56
CA HIS A 756 -14.66 2.22 16.19
C HIS A 756 -15.24 3.36 15.33
N HIS A 757 -14.72 4.57 15.50
CA HIS A 757 -15.34 5.82 14.98
C HIS A 757 -14.37 6.75 14.26
N ALA A 758 -14.91 7.68 13.48
CA ALA A 758 -14.20 8.79 12.87
C ALA A 758 -14.91 10.13 13.14
N ALA A 759 -14.13 11.15 13.51
CA ALA A 759 -14.60 12.54 13.61
C ALA A 759 -14.26 13.33 12.35
N ARG A 760 -15.22 14.13 11.89
CA ARG A 760 -15.11 14.96 10.67
C ARG A 760 -15.08 16.42 11.05
N PHE A 761 -13.92 17.06 10.97
CA PHE A 761 -13.75 18.45 11.41
C PHE A 761 -14.14 19.43 10.31
N LEU A 762 -14.93 20.44 10.68
CA LEU A 762 -15.43 21.49 9.79
C LEU A 762 -14.41 22.62 9.57
N LYS A 763 -13.35 22.67 10.39
CA LYS A 763 -12.29 23.68 10.38
C LYS A 763 -10.92 23.02 10.55
N GLY A 764 -9.86 23.82 10.45
CA GLY A 764 -8.47 23.36 10.56
C GLY A 764 -7.87 22.99 9.21
N GLY A 765 -6.79 22.23 9.25
CA GLY A 765 -6.03 21.82 8.08
C GLY A 765 -5.31 20.50 8.31
N HIS A 766 -4.56 20.05 7.30
CA HIS A 766 -3.96 18.72 7.31
C HIS A 766 -3.11 18.46 8.57
N SER A 767 -2.36 19.46 9.03
CA SER A 767 -1.47 19.34 10.18
C SER A 767 -2.14 19.60 11.53
N SER A 768 -3.47 19.70 11.61
CA SER A 768 -4.19 20.08 12.84
C SER A 768 -4.03 19.13 14.02
N LEU A 769 -3.46 17.92 13.87
CA LEU A 769 -3.03 17.14 15.03
C LEU A 769 -1.82 17.79 15.76
N LEU A 770 -0.97 18.49 15.00
CA LEU A 770 0.34 18.96 15.45
C LEU A 770 0.39 20.47 15.64
N ALA A 771 -0.29 21.24 14.79
CA ALA A 771 -0.25 22.69 14.85
C ALA A 771 -1.56 23.31 14.37
N PRO A 772 -1.93 24.48 14.93
CA PRO A 772 -3.02 25.31 14.41
C PRO A 772 -2.82 25.63 12.93
N ASP A 773 -3.89 25.52 12.14
CA ASP A 773 -3.87 25.98 10.76
C ASP A 773 -3.95 27.51 10.72
N GLU A 774 -3.03 28.14 10.00
CA GLU A 774 -2.89 29.61 9.97
C GLU A 774 -4.09 30.33 9.34
N ASN A 775 -4.87 29.64 8.50
CA ASN A 775 -6.00 30.23 7.80
C ASN A 775 -7.34 29.83 8.45
N PHE A 776 -7.43 28.61 8.97
CA PHE A 776 -8.71 28.01 9.37
C PHE A 776 -8.81 27.63 10.86
N ASP A 777 -7.72 27.74 11.64
CA ASP A 777 -7.69 27.45 13.08
C ASP A 777 -6.69 28.35 13.84
N GLN A 778 -6.67 29.66 13.58
CA GLN A 778 -5.66 30.58 14.19
C GLN A 778 -5.62 30.53 15.73
N ALA A 779 -6.74 30.23 16.38
CA ALA A 779 -6.84 30.11 17.84
C ALA A 779 -6.43 28.72 18.37
N GLY A 780 -6.18 27.74 17.50
CA GLY A 780 -5.80 26.38 17.88
C GLY A 780 -6.93 25.55 18.51
N ALA A 781 -8.19 25.91 18.28
CA ALA A 781 -9.35 25.22 18.83
C ALA A 781 -9.49 23.82 18.25
N VAL A 782 -9.34 23.67 16.92
CA VAL A 782 -9.39 22.35 16.25
C VAL A 782 -8.22 21.50 16.69
N THR A 783 -7.02 22.09 16.80
CA THR A 783 -5.83 21.39 17.24
C THR A 783 -5.98 20.84 18.66
N THR A 784 -6.46 21.67 19.57
CA THR A 784 -6.74 21.28 20.95
C THR A 784 -7.81 20.19 21.03
N GLU A 785 -8.86 20.30 20.21
CA GLU A 785 -9.96 19.35 20.17
C GLU A 785 -9.50 17.98 19.64
N ILE A 786 -8.78 17.93 18.51
CA ILE A 786 -8.21 16.68 17.98
C ILE A 786 -7.31 15.99 19.01
N GLN A 787 -6.41 16.73 19.65
CA GLN A 787 -5.51 16.16 20.66
C GLN A 787 -6.29 15.65 21.88
N THR A 788 -7.34 16.37 22.31
CA THR A 788 -8.21 15.96 23.42
C THR A 788 -9.00 14.70 23.09
N GLN A 789 -9.51 14.58 21.87
CA GLN A 789 -10.24 13.41 21.41
C GLN A 789 -9.34 12.16 21.38
N PHE A 790 -8.12 12.25 20.82
CA PHE A 790 -7.17 11.13 20.86
C PHE A 790 -6.72 10.78 22.29
N ALA A 791 -6.45 11.78 23.12
CA ALA A 791 -6.00 11.56 24.49
C ALA A 791 -7.06 10.84 25.33
N SER A 792 -8.31 11.31 25.28
CA SER A 792 -9.43 10.65 25.98
C SER A 792 -9.72 9.25 25.45
N PHE A 793 -9.58 9.04 24.13
CA PHE A 793 -9.68 7.72 23.51
C PHE A 793 -8.64 6.74 24.06
N PHE A 794 -7.37 7.10 24.06
CA PHE A 794 -6.32 6.20 24.58
C PHE A 794 -6.45 5.99 26.09
N MET A 795 -6.70 7.04 26.86
CA MET A 795 -6.76 6.94 28.31
C MET A 795 -7.96 6.12 28.80
N SER A 796 -9.05 6.07 28.03
CA SER A 796 -10.19 5.18 28.30
C SER A 796 -10.01 3.75 27.81
N GLY A 797 -8.87 3.40 27.19
CA GLY A 797 -8.68 2.10 26.56
C GLY A 797 -9.53 1.91 25.30
N GLY A 798 -9.90 3.01 24.65
CA GLY A 798 -10.71 3.04 23.44
C GLY A 798 -12.20 2.82 23.69
N ALA A 799 -12.69 3.25 24.86
CA ALA A 799 -14.11 3.14 25.22
C ALA A 799 -14.89 4.42 24.92
N VAL A 800 -14.25 5.59 25.08
CA VAL A 800 -14.89 6.90 24.92
C VAL A 800 -13.98 7.92 24.26
N VAL A 801 -14.58 8.89 23.57
CA VAL A 801 -13.94 10.11 23.09
C VAL A 801 -14.63 11.29 23.79
N LYS A 802 -13.83 12.23 24.30
CA LYS A 802 -14.33 13.50 24.82
C LYS A 802 -14.37 14.52 23.68
N VAL A 803 -15.56 14.95 23.30
CA VAL A 803 -15.80 16.08 22.40
C VAL A 803 -16.04 17.33 23.25
N SER A 804 -15.11 18.28 23.25
CA SER A 804 -15.21 19.49 24.09
C SER A 804 -15.97 20.61 23.38
N ASP A 805 -15.89 20.67 22.06
CA ASP A 805 -16.66 21.58 21.21
C ASP A 805 -17.20 20.81 19.99
N ASP A 806 -18.49 20.49 20.03
CA ASP A 806 -19.17 19.75 18.98
C ASP A 806 -19.44 20.61 17.74
N THR A 807 -19.33 21.94 17.83
CA THR A 807 -19.46 22.83 16.68
C THR A 807 -18.29 22.72 15.71
N LEU A 808 -17.17 22.11 16.14
CA LEU A 808 -16.00 21.86 15.31
C LEU A 808 -16.12 20.60 14.45
N ILE A 809 -17.06 19.70 14.76
CA ILE A 809 -17.26 18.45 14.03
C ILE A 809 -18.63 18.41 13.33
N LYS A 810 -18.71 17.66 12.24
CA LYS A 810 -19.94 17.43 11.49
C LYS A 810 -20.97 16.66 12.35
N GLN A 811 -22.20 17.19 12.40
CA GLN A 811 -23.30 16.65 13.21
C GLN A 811 -24.26 15.75 12.43
#